data_AF-A0A8D0SX04-F1
#
_entry.id   AF-A0A8D0SX04-F1
#
_cell.length_a   1.000
_cell.length_b   1.000
_cell.length_c   1.000
_cell.angle_alpha   90.00
_cell.angle_beta   90.00
_cell.angle_gamma   90.00
#
_symmetry.space_group_name_H-M   'P 1'
#
loop_
_entity.id
_entity.type
_entity.pdbx_description
1 polymer ?
#
loop_
_entity_poly.entity_id
_entity_poly.type
_entity_poly.pdbx_seq_one_letter_code
_entity_poly.pdbx_strand_id
1 'polypeptide(L)'
;QGAWPGGGDGARAGVSRSGDQTWAGMPTGSGLRRSLSEAPTPVLFPAASRSHDGFGHENWDHQLKLAVAWNRVDIARSEIFTDERPWKPSELHPMMTAALIANKPEFVKLFLENGVQLTEFGTCDTLLYLYENLEPCCLFRYKLQKVLAEEPERPAPRLRMHHVAQVLRELLGDFSQPLYPRPRSSDQPRLLLPAPNLKFHVQGVSLRSLYKRSPRHVAFTMDPVRDLLLWAIVQNRRELAEIIWAQSQDCIAAALACSKILKQLSREEEDTDSLEEMLALADEYEQRAIGVFTECYRKDEERAQKLLVRVSEAWGKTTCLQLALEAKDMKFVSHGGVQAFLTKVWWGQLSVDNGLWRVVLCMLAFPLLATGLVSFRCPPGCGVRGLRTFLPERHPRWGVLFLSRVSLLLATVVNFLFGFFPAAFCSPGLGPVTCNDGDHSRSPSWRCPLLGPRKCSGRGGWIPGGGTCQPGVRSGSGPPLAAAPPAREHTWVWTDPPLWVSLGPEQIAEVTQRGRRPGPWGHRQGPWRCRVAFPSTCPLPPDAGVNFNLDQCSPNGTDPYKPKCPESDSARQEPAFPEWLTVLLLCLYLLFTNILLLNLLIAMFNYTFQQVQERTDQIWKFQRHGLIEEYEGRPPAPPPFILLNHLHLCLQRVVLKNPSSERHKPFKSKLEKNEEAALLSWEMYLKENYLQDQQSQQKQRPEQKIQDTSEKVDTMVDLLEMARLKQSGSVEQRLASLEEQVAQMARALHWVVRALRDSGFGSEEGVPTLAPQQASEGQDPELDDGQRVEDPGDAYHVNARHLLYPNSPVLRFPVPNEKVPWETEFLIYDPPFYSADRKDKDLVDPVGDTWEPLSRISFNAVEGHLDRRSFHGAYALRDGFPLNPMGRTGLRGRGDLVCFGPNHTLQPVITRWKRNQDGAICRKSIKKMLEVLVVKCSLSEHWALPGGSREPGETLPRKLKQVLRHEFWASFENLLRQGAEVYKGYVDDPRNTDNAWIETVAVSIHFADQSDLELKRLNSHLCSRDPGLSIRWQLVDRRIPLYANHKAILRKAAALFGAYY
;
A
#
# COMPACT_ATOMS: atom_id res chain seq x y z
N GLN A 1 -42.00 -18.11 28.02
CA GLN A 1 -43.10 -18.97 27.53
C GLN A 1 -42.51 -19.84 26.43
N GLY A 2 -42.40 -21.17 26.45
CA GLY A 2 -42.57 -22.27 27.42
C GLY A 2 -41.90 -23.49 26.73
N ALA A 3 -40.95 -24.17 27.40
CA ALA A 3 -41.07 -25.53 27.98
C ALA A 3 -40.53 -26.68 27.07
N TRP A 4 -39.65 -27.50 27.67
CA TRP A 4 -38.82 -28.65 27.24
C TRP A 4 -39.64 -29.99 27.07
N PRO A 5 -39.08 -31.24 26.94
CA PRO A 5 -37.70 -31.77 26.72
C PRO A 5 -37.55 -32.97 25.71
N GLY A 6 -36.31 -33.40 25.42
CA GLY A 6 -35.92 -34.83 25.53
C GLY A 6 -35.46 -35.63 24.29
N GLY A 7 -34.15 -35.96 24.25
CA GLY A 7 -33.64 -37.33 23.97
C GLY A 7 -33.20 -37.72 22.53
N GLY A 8 -31.98 -38.24 22.41
CA GLY A 8 -31.66 -39.32 21.45
C GLY A 8 -30.47 -39.13 20.49
N ASP A 9 -29.31 -39.67 20.90
CA ASP A 9 -28.26 -40.32 20.12
C ASP A 9 -27.35 -39.53 19.15
N GLY A 10 -26.16 -39.22 19.66
CA GLY A 10 -24.94 -39.00 18.87
C GLY A 10 -24.05 -40.24 18.88
N ALA A 11 -23.69 -40.74 17.69
CA ALA A 11 -22.66 -41.76 17.52
C ALA A 11 -21.31 -41.09 17.20
N ARG A 12 -20.37 -41.23 18.14
CA ARG A 12 -18.95 -40.87 18.00
C ARG A 12 -18.17 -42.19 18.14
N ALA A 13 -17.52 -42.64 17.09
CA ALA A 13 -16.58 -43.77 17.14
C ALA A 13 -15.21 -43.26 16.70
N GLY A 14 -14.23 -43.38 17.60
CA GLY A 14 -12.84 -43.02 17.36
C GLY A 14 -12.11 -44.06 16.52
N VAL A 15 -10.97 -43.65 15.96
CA VAL A 15 -9.97 -44.57 15.42
C VAL A 15 -8.62 -44.24 16.05
N SER A 16 -8.06 -45.30 16.60
CA SER A 16 -6.88 -45.46 17.43
C SER A 16 -5.57 -45.40 16.64
N ARG A 17 -4.53 -44.90 17.31
CA ARG A 17 -3.11 -45.08 16.95
C ARG A 17 -2.67 -46.52 17.28
N SER A 18 -2.05 -47.20 16.31
CA SER A 18 -0.85 -48.04 16.50
C SER A 18 -0.37 -48.58 15.15
N GLY A 19 0.95 -48.64 14.94
CA GLY A 19 1.55 -49.33 13.81
C GLY A 19 2.84 -48.69 13.29
N ASP A 20 3.92 -48.81 14.08
CA ASP A 20 5.30 -48.67 13.59
C ASP A 20 5.59 -49.76 12.54
N GLN A 21 6.00 -49.35 11.33
CA GLN A 21 6.88 -50.15 10.49
C GLN A 21 7.90 -49.25 9.80
N THR A 22 9.14 -49.49 10.20
CA THR A 22 10.40 -48.98 9.67
C THR A 22 10.54 -49.20 8.16
N TRP A 23 10.77 -48.12 7.41
CA TRP A 23 11.49 -48.17 6.13
C TRP A 23 12.74 -47.30 6.26
N ALA A 24 13.87 -47.98 6.41
CA ALA A 24 15.20 -47.40 6.34
C ALA A 24 15.59 -47.17 4.86
N GLY A 25 16.24 -46.04 4.58
CA GLY A 25 17.11 -45.87 3.43
C GLY A 25 16.54 -45.15 2.21
N MET A 26 16.44 -43.81 2.26
CA MET A 26 16.65 -42.93 1.10
C MET A 26 17.23 -41.58 1.54
N PRO A 27 18.13 -40.94 0.76
CA PRO A 27 18.78 -39.70 1.16
C PRO A 27 17.77 -38.56 1.23
N THR A 28 17.88 -37.74 2.26
CA THR A 28 17.10 -36.53 2.48
C THR A 28 17.35 -35.50 1.37
N GLY A 29 16.52 -35.51 0.33
CA GLY A 29 16.39 -34.42 -0.64
C GLY A 29 15.52 -33.30 -0.07
N SER A 30 16.12 -32.40 0.70
CA SER A 30 15.48 -31.22 1.30
C SER A 30 15.27 -30.03 0.34
N GLY A 31 15.23 -30.27 -0.98
CA GLY A 31 15.04 -29.23 -2.01
C GLY A 31 13.66 -29.18 -2.67
N LEU A 32 12.87 -30.27 -2.66
CA LEU A 32 11.68 -30.39 -3.53
C LEU A 32 10.32 -30.02 -2.90
N ARG A 33 10.26 -29.64 -1.62
CA ARG A 33 8.98 -29.30 -0.96
C ARG A 33 8.55 -27.83 -1.08
N ARG A 34 9.38 -26.94 -1.61
CA ARG A 34 9.01 -25.52 -1.80
C ARG A 34 8.23 -25.24 -3.09
N SER A 35 8.20 -26.15 -4.07
CA SER A 35 7.65 -25.90 -5.42
C SER A 35 6.27 -26.51 -5.71
N LEU A 36 5.68 -27.28 -4.80
CA LEU A 36 4.34 -27.87 -5.04
C LEU A 36 3.20 -26.85 -4.92
N SER A 37 3.40 -25.70 -4.26
CA SER A 37 2.49 -24.54 -4.36
C SER A 37 2.73 -23.70 -5.62
N GLU A 38 3.85 -23.90 -6.31
CA GLU A 38 4.25 -23.21 -7.53
C GLU A 38 3.79 -23.93 -8.80
N ALA A 39 3.48 -25.23 -8.74
CA ALA A 39 3.03 -26.01 -9.90
C ALA A 39 1.55 -25.81 -10.34
N PRO A 40 0.56 -25.67 -9.44
CA PRO A 40 -0.84 -25.58 -9.88
C PRO A 40 -1.20 -24.21 -10.49
N THR A 41 -0.54 -23.13 -10.09
CA THR A 41 -0.83 -21.75 -10.53
C THR A 41 -0.42 -21.42 -11.98
N PRO A 42 0.78 -21.77 -12.49
CA PRO A 42 1.15 -21.59 -13.89
C PRO A 42 0.50 -22.63 -14.83
N VAL A 43 -0.17 -23.66 -14.31
CA VAL A 43 -1.05 -24.53 -15.12
C VAL A 43 -2.48 -23.99 -15.16
N LEU A 44 -2.98 -23.47 -14.04
CA LEU A 44 -4.29 -22.82 -13.94
C LEU A 44 -4.36 -21.54 -14.78
N PHE A 45 -3.28 -20.79 -14.93
CA PHE A 45 -3.29 -19.52 -15.66
C PHE A 45 -3.47 -19.70 -17.19
N PRO A 46 -2.70 -20.56 -17.89
CA PRO A 46 -2.97 -20.95 -19.26
C PRO A 46 -4.27 -21.75 -19.40
N ALA A 47 -4.60 -22.62 -18.43
CA ALA A 47 -5.87 -23.34 -18.44
C ALA A 47 -7.05 -22.37 -18.39
N ALA A 48 -7.09 -21.39 -17.49
CA ALA A 48 -8.11 -20.35 -17.43
C ALA A 48 -8.11 -19.44 -18.68
N SER A 49 -6.94 -19.19 -19.27
CA SER A 49 -6.81 -18.50 -20.56
C SER A 49 -7.42 -19.28 -21.72
N ARG A 50 -7.38 -20.63 -21.67
CA ARG A 50 -7.85 -21.55 -22.71
C ARG A 50 -9.27 -22.11 -22.46
N SER A 51 -9.73 -22.19 -21.21
CA SER A 51 -10.94 -22.92 -20.80
C SER A 51 -12.16 -22.02 -20.59
N HIS A 52 -11.98 -20.74 -20.26
CA HIS A 52 -13.09 -19.81 -20.12
C HIS A 52 -13.33 -19.03 -21.42
N ASP A 53 -14.34 -19.48 -22.15
CA ASP A 53 -15.04 -18.83 -23.28
C ASP A 53 -15.78 -17.55 -22.79
N GLY A 54 -15.09 -16.68 -22.05
CA GLY A 54 -15.57 -15.35 -21.64
C GLY A 54 -15.32 -14.31 -22.72
N PHE A 55 -16.16 -13.27 -22.79
CA PHE A 55 -15.93 -12.18 -23.74
C PHE A 55 -14.59 -11.51 -23.47
N GLY A 56 -13.77 -11.32 -24.52
CA GLY A 56 -12.33 -11.08 -24.42
C GLY A 56 -11.83 -10.09 -23.36
N HIS A 57 -12.58 -9.05 -22.99
CA HIS A 57 -12.20 -8.13 -21.91
C HIS A 57 -12.37 -8.70 -20.48
N GLU A 58 -13.39 -9.53 -20.25
CA GLU A 58 -13.72 -10.07 -18.91
C GLU A 58 -12.72 -11.14 -18.46
N ASN A 59 -12.13 -11.89 -19.40
CA ASN A 59 -11.16 -12.94 -19.07
C ASN A 59 -9.85 -12.35 -18.51
N TRP A 60 -9.30 -11.31 -19.13
CA TRP A 60 -8.07 -10.67 -18.64
C TRP A 60 -8.25 -9.90 -17.33
N ASP A 61 -9.39 -9.24 -17.13
CA ASP A 61 -9.72 -8.61 -15.84
C ASP A 61 -9.84 -9.68 -14.74
N HIS A 62 -10.40 -10.85 -15.05
CA HIS A 62 -10.43 -11.97 -14.12
C HIS A 62 -9.03 -12.55 -13.84
N GLN A 63 -8.21 -12.72 -14.87
CA GLN A 63 -6.82 -13.17 -14.71
C GLN A 63 -5.98 -12.21 -13.89
N LEU A 64 -6.12 -10.89 -14.11
CA LEU A 64 -5.45 -9.88 -13.31
C LEU A 64 -5.93 -9.91 -11.85
N LYS A 65 -7.23 -10.10 -11.61
CA LYS A 65 -7.77 -10.32 -10.25
C LYS A 65 -7.13 -11.52 -9.56
N LEU A 66 -6.98 -12.63 -10.28
CA LEU A 66 -6.36 -13.84 -9.75
C LEU A 66 -4.87 -13.63 -9.45
N ALA A 67 -4.13 -13.00 -10.37
CA ALA A 67 -2.71 -12.68 -10.18
C ALA A 67 -2.50 -11.76 -8.96
N VAL A 68 -3.33 -10.71 -8.82
CA VAL A 68 -3.33 -9.84 -7.64
C VAL A 68 -3.66 -10.65 -6.39
N ALA A 69 -4.69 -11.50 -6.41
CA ALA A 69 -5.07 -12.31 -5.25
C ALA A 69 -3.94 -13.23 -4.78
N TRP A 70 -3.21 -13.86 -5.72
CA TRP A 70 -2.08 -14.77 -5.44
C TRP A 70 -0.76 -14.06 -5.13
N ASN A 71 -0.71 -12.73 -5.21
CA ASN A 71 0.52 -11.95 -5.00
C ASN A 71 1.66 -12.34 -5.97
N ARG A 72 1.33 -12.67 -7.23
CA ARG A 72 2.30 -13.08 -8.28
C ARG A 72 2.48 -11.99 -9.33
N VAL A 73 3.34 -11.01 -9.01
CA VAL A 73 3.65 -9.86 -9.87
C VAL A 73 4.49 -10.26 -11.07
N ASP A 74 5.35 -11.25 -10.91
CA ASP A 74 6.16 -11.87 -11.95
C ASP A 74 5.29 -12.38 -13.12
N ILE A 75 4.26 -13.16 -12.81
CA ILE A 75 3.32 -13.70 -13.81
C ILE A 75 2.51 -12.57 -14.44
N ALA A 76 2.05 -11.60 -13.63
CA ALA A 76 1.32 -10.46 -14.17
C ALA A 76 2.18 -9.67 -15.17
N ARG A 77 3.46 -9.43 -14.85
CA ARG A 77 4.39 -8.69 -15.69
C ARG A 77 4.70 -9.45 -17.00
N SER A 78 4.88 -10.77 -16.97
CA SER A 78 5.22 -11.55 -18.16
C SER A 78 4.02 -11.94 -19.03
N GLU A 79 2.88 -12.28 -18.44
CA GLU A 79 1.73 -12.87 -19.15
C GLU A 79 0.58 -11.88 -19.43
N ILE A 80 0.40 -10.86 -18.59
CA ILE A 80 -0.74 -9.91 -18.68
C ILE A 80 -0.32 -8.58 -19.30
N PHE A 81 0.84 -8.06 -18.91
CA PHE A 81 1.39 -6.81 -19.41
C PHE A 81 2.38 -7.07 -20.56
N THR A 82 1.85 -7.55 -21.69
CA THR A 82 2.62 -7.76 -22.93
C THR A 82 2.43 -6.60 -23.91
N ASP A 83 3.43 -6.37 -24.77
CA ASP A 83 3.42 -5.29 -25.77
C ASP A 83 2.26 -5.40 -26.78
N GLU A 84 1.65 -6.58 -26.91
CA GLU A 84 0.53 -6.84 -27.81
C GLU A 84 -0.77 -6.16 -27.37
N ARG A 85 -0.89 -5.76 -26.09
CA ARG A 85 -2.11 -5.12 -25.57
C ARG A 85 -1.81 -3.85 -24.77
N PRO A 86 -2.12 -2.65 -25.32
CA PRO A 86 -2.09 -1.44 -24.54
C PRO A 86 -3.28 -1.43 -23.56
N TRP A 87 -2.99 -1.32 -22.26
CA TRP A 87 -3.99 -1.12 -21.22
C TRP A 87 -4.36 0.35 -21.10
N LYS A 88 -5.65 0.65 -20.87
CA LYS A 88 -6.06 2.00 -20.46
C LYS A 88 -5.89 2.14 -18.95
N PRO A 89 -5.32 3.25 -18.44
CA PRO A 89 -5.13 3.45 -17.00
C PRO A 89 -6.41 3.27 -16.18
N SER A 90 -7.56 3.75 -16.71
CA SER A 90 -8.86 3.62 -16.08
C SER A 90 -9.34 2.18 -15.85
N GLU A 91 -8.90 1.23 -16.68
CA GLU A 91 -9.24 -0.19 -16.53
C GLU A 91 -8.51 -0.82 -15.34
N LEU A 92 -7.36 -0.27 -14.95
CA LEU A 92 -6.52 -0.77 -13.87
C LEU A 92 -6.95 -0.24 -12.49
N HIS A 93 -7.77 0.83 -12.43
CA HIS A 93 -8.18 1.45 -11.17
C HIS A 93 -8.84 0.49 -10.15
N PRO A 94 -9.75 -0.43 -10.54
CA PRO A 94 -10.30 -1.39 -9.58
C PRO A 94 -9.24 -2.32 -8.98
N MET A 95 -8.25 -2.71 -9.79
CA MET A 95 -7.16 -3.59 -9.37
C MET A 95 -6.14 -2.85 -8.50
N MET A 96 -5.89 -1.58 -8.81
CA MET A 96 -5.11 -0.67 -7.95
C MET A 96 -5.75 -0.56 -6.56
N THR A 97 -7.07 -0.35 -6.46
CA THR A 97 -7.77 -0.31 -5.17
C THR A 97 -7.65 -1.63 -4.41
N ALA A 98 -7.80 -2.77 -5.09
CA ALA A 98 -7.65 -4.07 -4.47
C ALA A 98 -6.22 -4.32 -3.96
N ALA A 99 -5.21 -3.95 -4.75
CA ALA A 99 -3.79 -4.07 -4.37
C ALA A 99 -3.43 -3.16 -3.19
N LEU A 100 -3.95 -1.93 -3.16
CA LEU A 100 -3.78 -1.00 -2.03
C LEU A 100 -4.38 -1.61 -0.75
N ILE A 101 -5.65 -2.03 -0.77
CA ILE A 101 -6.32 -2.61 0.41
C ILE A 101 -5.57 -3.86 0.90
N ALA A 102 -5.18 -4.75 -0.01
CA ALA A 102 -4.47 -6.00 0.30
C ALA A 102 -2.98 -5.84 0.67
N ASN A 103 -2.47 -4.60 0.75
CA ASN A 103 -1.06 -4.30 1.07
C ASN A 103 -0.05 -4.97 0.12
N LYS A 104 -0.25 -4.83 -1.20
CA LYS A 104 0.61 -5.45 -2.23
C LYS A 104 1.42 -4.38 -3.00
N PRO A 105 2.56 -3.91 -2.43
CA PRO A 105 3.31 -2.77 -2.98
C PRO A 105 3.90 -3.02 -4.37
N GLU A 106 4.37 -4.23 -4.66
CA GLU A 106 4.92 -4.57 -5.97
C GLU A 106 3.87 -4.48 -7.10
N PHE A 107 2.61 -4.82 -6.83
CA PHE A 107 1.51 -4.61 -7.79
C PHE A 107 1.21 -3.12 -7.99
N VAL A 108 1.24 -2.33 -6.91
CA VAL A 108 1.06 -0.87 -6.98
C VAL A 108 2.16 -0.25 -7.85
N LYS A 109 3.41 -0.65 -7.66
CA LYS A 109 4.54 -0.23 -8.48
C LYS A 109 4.37 -0.62 -9.95
N LEU A 110 3.97 -1.87 -10.23
CA LEU A 110 3.68 -2.33 -11.58
C LEU A 110 2.57 -1.50 -12.25
N PHE A 111 1.52 -1.13 -11.52
CA PHE A 111 0.45 -0.29 -12.09
C PHE A 111 0.90 1.15 -12.36
N LEU A 112 1.77 1.72 -11.51
CA LEU A 112 2.37 3.03 -11.77
C LEU A 112 3.28 3.00 -13.00
N GLU A 113 4.10 1.95 -13.16
CA GLU A 113 4.93 1.73 -14.36
C GLU A 113 4.09 1.62 -15.64
N ASN A 114 2.89 1.04 -15.55
CA ASN A 114 1.93 0.90 -16.66
C ASN A 114 1.01 2.13 -16.87
N GLY A 115 1.37 3.29 -16.30
CA GLY A 115 0.73 4.57 -16.63
C GLY A 115 -0.48 4.96 -15.78
N VAL A 116 -0.72 4.30 -14.64
CA VAL A 116 -1.74 4.76 -13.67
C VAL A 116 -1.22 6.01 -12.95
N GLN A 117 -1.91 7.14 -13.13
CA GLN A 117 -1.60 8.37 -12.42
C GLN A 117 -2.40 8.46 -11.12
N LEU A 118 -1.72 8.64 -9.99
CA LEU A 118 -2.37 8.78 -8.68
C LEU A 118 -3.29 10.00 -8.59
N THR A 119 -3.00 11.04 -9.38
CA THR A 119 -3.81 12.26 -9.49
C THR A 119 -5.19 12.03 -10.08
N GLU A 120 -5.30 11.13 -11.06
CA GLU A 120 -6.57 10.74 -11.69
C GLU A 120 -7.31 9.68 -10.88
N PHE A 121 -6.57 8.79 -10.20
CA PHE A 121 -7.12 7.70 -9.40
C PHE A 121 -7.74 8.16 -8.07
N GLY A 122 -7.10 9.11 -7.38
CA GLY A 122 -7.43 9.56 -6.02
C GLY A 122 -8.70 10.43 -5.91
N THR A 123 -9.84 9.91 -6.37
CA THR A 123 -11.14 10.61 -6.22
C THR A 123 -11.65 10.55 -4.78
N CYS A 124 -12.54 11.47 -4.42
CA CYS A 124 -13.11 11.53 -3.07
C CYS A 124 -13.89 10.25 -2.69
N ASP A 125 -14.56 9.62 -3.67
CA ASP A 125 -15.30 8.37 -3.47
C ASP A 125 -14.35 7.18 -3.31
N THR A 126 -13.26 7.14 -4.08
CA THR A 126 -12.19 6.13 -3.92
C THR A 126 -11.57 6.21 -2.52
N LEU A 127 -11.24 7.43 -2.09
CA LEU A 127 -10.61 7.67 -0.79
C LEU A 127 -11.54 7.31 0.38
N LEU A 128 -12.82 7.65 0.29
CA LEU A 128 -13.82 7.21 1.27
C LEU A 128 -13.90 5.67 1.32
N TYR A 129 -13.91 5.01 0.17
CA TYR A 129 -13.90 3.54 0.12
C TYR A 129 -12.64 2.94 0.74
N LEU A 130 -11.47 3.55 0.53
CA LEU A 130 -10.23 3.13 1.19
C LEU A 130 -10.29 3.33 2.71
N TYR A 131 -10.87 4.44 3.19
CA TYR A 131 -11.06 4.67 4.62
C TYR A 131 -12.16 3.78 5.26
N GLU A 132 -13.10 3.26 4.47
CA GLU A 132 -14.06 2.25 4.95
C GLU A 132 -13.40 0.86 5.11
N ASN A 133 -12.34 0.58 4.37
CA ASN A 133 -11.62 -0.71 4.36
C ASN A 133 -10.26 -0.63 5.09
N LEU A 134 -10.17 0.12 6.20
CA LEU A 134 -8.98 0.08 7.06
C LEU A 134 -8.81 -1.29 7.72
N GLU A 135 -7.57 -1.65 7.99
CA GLU A 135 -7.21 -2.83 8.75
C GLU A 135 -7.93 -2.88 10.12
N PRO A 136 -8.55 -4.01 10.51
CA PRO A 136 -9.38 -4.08 11.72
C PRO A 136 -8.66 -3.72 13.02
N CYS A 137 -7.36 -4.01 13.11
CA CYS A 137 -6.53 -3.81 14.30
C CYS A 137 -5.85 -2.43 14.36
N CYS A 138 -6.03 -1.58 13.35
CA CYS A 138 -5.38 -0.27 13.29
C CYS A 138 -5.94 0.71 14.35
N LEU A 139 -5.07 1.34 15.14
CA LEU A 139 -5.42 2.36 16.14
C LEU A 139 -6.25 3.51 15.55
N PHE A 140 -5.93 3.93 14.32
CA PHE A 140 -6.68 5.00 13.64
C PHE A 140 -8.15 4.62 13.41
N ARG A 141 -8.44 3.35 13.11
CA ARG A 141 -9.81 2.86 12.93
C ARG A 141 -10.58 2.89 14.26
N TYR A 142 -9.94 2.54 15.37
CA TYR A 142 -10.54 2.64 16.70
C TYR A 142 -10.92 4.08 17.04
N LYS A 143 -10.01 5.05 16.84
CA LYS A 143 -10.30 6.48 17.02
C LYS A 143 -11.43 6.97 16.12
N LEU A 144 -11.43 6.55 14.85
CA LEU A 144 -12.46 6.91 13.90
C LEU A 144 -13.83 6.38 14.33
N GLN A 145 -13.91 5.12 14.79
CA GLN A 145 -15.14 4.54 15.31
C GLN A 145 -15.65 5.25 16.57
N LYS A 146 -14.75 5.69 17.45
CA LYS A 146 -15.10 6.52 18.62
C LYS A 146 -15.73 7.85 18.21
N VAL A 147 -15.13 8.58 17.27
CA VAL A 147 -15.71 9.82 16.72
C VAL A 147 -17.06 9.58 16.04
N LEU A 148 -17.23 8.46 15.33
CA LEU A 148 -18.53 8.09 14.74
C LEU A 148 -19.60 7.75 15.80
N ALA A 149 -19.20 7.21 16.95
CA ALA A 149 -20.12 6.86 18.04
C ALA A 149 -20.57 8.09 18.85
N GLU A 150 -19.77 9.15 18.89
CA GLU A 150 -20.06 10.40 19.59
C GLU A 150 -21.01 11.33 18.81
N GLU A 151 -21.33 11.03 17.54
CA GLU A 151 -22.23 11.84 16.72
C GLU A 151 -23.72 11.57 17.04
N PRO A 152 -24.51 12.61 17.40
CA PRO A 152 -25.88 12.44 17.91
C PRO A 152 -26.95 12.17 16.84
N GLU A 153 -26.61 12.05 15.55
CA GLU A 153 -27.61 11.94 14.47
C GLU A 153 -27.47 10.69 13.57
N ARG A 154 -28.51 9.84 13.64
CA ARG A 154 -29.00 8.81 12.69
C ARG A 154 -28.77 7.34 13.09
N PRO A 155 -29.74 6.44 12.78
CA PRO A 155 -29.70 5.02 13.17
C PRO A 155 -28.66 4.16 12.42
N ALA A 156 -27.83 4.75 11.55
CA ALA A 156 -26.71 4.07 10.90
C ALA A 156 -25.58 5.07 10.63
N PRO A 157 -24.50 5.07 11.43
CA PRO A 157 -23.39 6.00 11.25
C PRO A 157 -22.65 5.64 9.97
N ARG A 158 -22.65 6.57 9.00
CA ARG A 158 -21.87 6.43 7.75
C ARG A 158 -20.64 7.30 7.83
N LEU A 159 -19.49 6.74 7.46
CA LEU A 159 -18.24 7.47 7.40
C LEU A 159 -18.32 8.62 6.39
N ARG A 160 -17.73 9.77 6.75
CA ARG A 160 -17.62 10.97 5.91
C ARG A 160 -16.22 11.58 6.10
N MET A 161 -15.75 12.33 5.11
CA MET A 161 -14.38 12.89 5.12
C MET A 161 -14.11 13.85 6.29
N HIS A 162 -15.11 14.55 6.80
CA HIS A 162 -14.90 15.45 7.94
C HIS A 162 -14.64 14.71 9.26
N HIS A 163 -15.15 13.47 9.43
CA HIS A 163 -14.80 12.64 10.58
C HIS A 163 -13.31 12.27 10.54
N VAL A 164 -12.81 11.92 9.35
CA VAL A 164 -11.37 11.67 9.12
C VAL A 164 -10.54 12.93 9.40
N ALA A 165 -11.00 14.10 8.95
CA ALA A 165 -10.32 15.38 9.23
C ALA A 165 -10.24 15.72 10.72
N GLN A 166 -11.27 15.36 11.51
CA GLN A 166 -11.26 15.59 12.95
C GLN A 166 -10.19 14.75 13.65
N VAL A 167 -10.11 13.46 13.34
CA VAL A 167 -9.07 12.57 13.89
C VAL A 167 -7.68 13.00 13.41
N LEU A 168 -7.51 13.31 12.11
CA LEU A 168 -6.22 13.79 11.60
C LEU A 168 -5.80 15.12 12.25
N ARG A 169 -6.74 16.00 12.58
CA ARG A 169 -6.42 17.26 13.27
C ARG A 169 -5.97 17.03 14.72
N GLU A 170 -6.53 16.04 15.40
CA GLU A 170 -6.05 15.60 16.72
C GLU A 170 -4.60 15.12 16.64
N LEU A 171 -4.25 14.36 15.60
CA LEU A 171 -2.90 13.82 15.39
C LEU A 171 -1.88 14.87 14.93
N LEU A 172 -2.26 15.77 14.00
CA LEU A 172 -1.37 16.85 13.54
C LEU A 172 -1.23 17.94 14.60
N GLY A 173 -2.32 18.34 15.25
CA GLY A 173 -2.40 19.42 16.24
C GLY A 173 -3.19 20.65 15.78
N ASP A 174 -3.60 21.46 16.76
CA ASP A 174 -4.49 22.63 16.60
C ASP A 174 -3.90 23.80 15.80
N PHE A 175 -2.61 23.78 15.51
CA PHE A 175 -1.95 24.80 14.70
C PHE A 175 -2.33 24.70 13.21
N SER A 176 -2.82 23.53 12.77
CA SER A 176 -3.25 23.25 11.40
C SER A 176 -4.74 23.53 11.18
N GLN A 177 -5.10 23.96 9.97
CA GLN A 177 -6.51 23.99 9.54
C GLN A 177 -6.99 22.58 9.17
N PRO A 178 -8.29 22.26 9.31
CA PRO A 178 -8.83 20.96 8.89
C PRO A 178 -8.51 20.67 7.42
N LEU A 179 -7.87 19.52 7.16
CA LEU A 179 -7.48 19.07 5.81
C LEU A 179 -8.70 18.88 4.90
N TYR A 180 -9.77 18.29 5.43
CA TYR A 180 -11.04 18.12 4.72
C TYR A 180 -12.11 19.02 5.35
N PRO A 181 -12.55 20.09 4.66
CA PRO A 181 -13.54 21.01 5.21
C PRO A 181 -14.93 20.36 5.25
N ARG A 182 -15.74 20.74 6.26
CA ARG A 182 -17.13 20.29 6.38
C ARG A 182 -17.96 20.92 5.25
N PRO A 183 -18.75 20.14 4.48
CA PRO A 183 -19.65 20.73 3.48
C PRO A 183 -20.66 21.65 4.17
N ARG A 184 -20.90 22.82 3.58
CA ARG A 184 -21.90 23.77 4.10
C ARG A 184 -23.28 23.16 3.90
N SER A 185 -24.17 23.35 4.87
CA SER A 185 -25.51 22.73 4.94
C SER A 185 -26.43 22.98 3.73
N SER A 186 -26.10 23.94 2.85
CA SER A 186 -26.81 24.24 1.62
C SER A 186 -26.55 23.28 0.45
N ASP A 187 -25.48 22.46 0.50
CA ASP A 187 -25.03 21.65 -0.64
C ASP A 187 -25.43 20.17 -0.58
N GLN A 188 -26.28 19.76 0.36
CA GLN A 188 -26.66 18.35 0.50
C GLN A 188 -27.64 17.91 -0.60
N PRO A 189 -27.25 17.04 -1.56
CA PRO A 189 -28.19 16.51 -2.53
C PRO A 189 -29.15 15.55 -1.81
N ARG A 190 -30.45 15.75 -1.99
CA ARG A 190 -31.48 14.79 -1.56
C ARG A 190 -31.17 13.44 -2.21
N LEU A 191 -30.92 12.42 -1.38
CA LEU A 191 -30.58 11.06 -1.78
C LEU A 191 -31.71 10.43 -2.62
N LEU A 192 -31.44 10.18 -3.90
CA LEU A 192 -32.26 9.31 -4.76
C LEU A 192 -31.94 7.83 -4.50
N LEU A 193 -32.98 7.00 -4.62
CA LEU A 193 -33.08 5.59 -4.23
C LEU A 193 -31.93 4.67 -4.71
N PRO A 194 -31.66 3.53 -4.02
CA PRO A 194 -30.66 2.55 -4.44
C PRO A 194 -31.18 1.70 -5.62
N ALA A 195 -30.47 1.72 -6.75
CA ALA A 195 -30.57 0.68 -7.79
C ALA A 195 -29.71 -0.54 -7.42
N PRO A 196 -30.05 -1.76 -7.89
CA PRO A 196 -29.32 -2.98 -7.52
C PRO A 196 -27.92 -2.98 -8.14
N ASN A 197 -26.89 -3.20 -7.32
CA ASN A 197 -25.47 -3.21 -7.71
C ASN A 197 -24.93 -4.64 -7.74
N LEU A 198 -24.16 -4.98 -8.78
CA LEU A 198 -23.38 -6.22 -8.86
C LEU A 198 -22.20 -6.15 -7.87
N LYS A 199 -22.09 -7.14 -6.99
CA LYS A 199 -21.02 -7.26 -5.98
C LYS A 199 -19.91 -8.15 -6.52
N PHE A 200 -18.67 -7.68 -6.49
CA PHE A 200 -17.50 -8.50 -6.82
C PHE A 200 -16.74 -8.83 -5.54
N HIS A 201 -16.42 -10.10 -5.31
CA HIS A 201 -15.75 -10.55 -4.09
C HIS A 201 -14.33 -11.02 -4.43
N VAL A 202 -13.32 -10.40 -3.82
CA VAL A 202 -11.93 -10.88 -3.86
C VAL A 202 -11.40 -10.87 -2.43
N GLN A 203 -10.99 -12.04 -1.90
CA GLN A 203 -10.43 -12.20 -0.55
C GLN A 203 -11.20 -11.45 0.57
N GLY A 204 -12.52 -11.58 0.63
CA GLY A 204 -13.31 -10.89 1.67
C GLY A 204 -13.73 -9.45 1.32
N VAL A 205 -13.09 -8.82 0.33
CA VAL A 205 -13.35 -7.42 -0.08
C VAL A 205 -14.43 -7.38 -1.17
N SER A 206 -15.56 -6.75 -0.87
CA SER A 206 -16.64 -6.51 -1.84
C SER A 206 -16.39 -5.21 -2.60
N LEU A 207 -15.88 -5.30 -3.82
CA LEU A 207 -15.68 -4.15 -4.71
C LEU A 207 -17.05 -3.74 -5.28
N ARG A 208 -17.51 -2.53 -4.95
CA ARG A 208 -18.68 -1.91 -5.61
C ARG A 208 -18.24 -1.34 -6.96
N SER A 209 -19.07 -1.49 -7.99
CA SER A 209 -18.96 -0.71 -9.24
C SER A 209 -19.15 0.78 -8.94
N LEU A 210 -18.06 1.46 -8.56
CA LEU A 210 -18.05 2.90 -8.26
C LEU A 210 -18.07 3.77 -9.54
N TYR A 211 -17.84 3.16 -10.71
CA TYR A 211 -17.48 3.88 -11.94
C TYR A 211 -18.64 4.45 -12.79
N LYS A 212 -19.87 4.48 -12.27
CA LYS A 212 -21.04 5.03 -12.99
C LYS A 212 -21.77 6.17 -12.26
N ARG A 213 -21.07 6.89 -11.36
CA ARG A 213 -21.59 8.11 -10.74
C ARG A 213 -20.71 9.28 -11.15
N SER A 214 -21.16 10.06 -12.13
CA SER A 214 -20.52 11.33 -12.49
C SER A 214 -20.52 12.25 -11.27
N PRO A 215 -19.36 12.65 -10.71
CA PRO A 215 -19.33 13.62 -9.63
C PRO A 215 -19.50 15.01 -10.25
N ARG A 216 -20.51 15.76 -9.83
CA ARG A 216 -20.47 17.22 -9.99
C ARG A 216 -19.22 17.71 -9.27
N HIS A 217 -18.34 18.38 -10.01
CA HIS A 217 -17.13 19.03 -9.50
C HIS A 217 -17.44 19.87 -8.25
N VAL A 218 -17.10 19.36 -7.07
CA VAL A 218 -16.92 20.18 -5.87
C VAL A 218 -15.43 20.46 -5.78
N ALA A 219 -15.04 21.70 -6.04
CA ALA A 219 -13.66 22.15 -5.99
C ALA A 219 -13.17 22.20 -4.52
N PHE A 220 -12.79 21.04 -3.99
CA PHE A 220 -11.92 20.95 -2.84
C PHE A 220 -10.47 21.02 -3.33
N THR A 221 -9.58 21.70 -2.60
CA THR A 221 -8.12 21.58 -2.79
C THR A 221 -7.68 20.21 -2.26
N MET A 222 -8.12 19.13 -2.90
CA MET A 222 -7.67 17.78 -2.61
C MET A 222 -6.36 17.58 -3.34
N ASP A 223 -5.30 17.30 -2.60
CA ASP A 223 -4.10 16.71 -3.17
C ASP A 223 -4.23 15.19 -3.01
N PRO A 224 -4.58 14.45 -4.08
CA PRO A 224 -4.87 13.03 -4.01
C PRO A 224 -3.66 12.21 -3.54
N VAL A 225 -2.44 12.66 -3.84
CA VAL A 225 -1.21 11.94 -3.45
C VAL A 225 -0.98 12.08 -1.95
N ARG A 226 -1.15 13.29 -1.40
CA ARG A 226 -1.14 13.54 0.05
C ARG A 226 -2.15 12.65 0.77
N ASP A 227 -3.36 12.54 0.23
CA ASP A 227 -4.43 11.82 0.92
C ASP A 227 -4.21 10.30 0.91
N LEU A 228 -3.68 9.76 -0.19
CA LEU A 228 -3.24 8.36 -0.26
C LEU A 228 -2.03 8.10 0.67
N LEU A 229 -1.10 9.05 0.77
CA LEU A 229 0.03 8.96 1.69
C LEU A 229 -0.45 8.91 3.14
N LEU A 230 -1.37 9.80 3.52
CA LEU A 230 -1.99 9.80 4.85
C LEU A 230 -2.67 8.47 5.14
N TRP A 231 -3.42 7.92 4.18
CA TRP A 231 -4.07 6.61 4.32
C TRP A 231 -3.07 5.47 4.54
N ALA A 232 -1.92 5.48 3.86
CA ALA A 232 -0.87 4.47 4.05
C ALA A 232 -0.16 4.61 5.41
N ILE A 233 0.14 5.84 5.83
CA ILE A 233 0.86 6.15 7.07
C ILE A 233 0.05 5.79 8.32
N VAL A 234 -1.26 6.10 8.34
CA VAL A 234 -2.09 5.80 9.52
C VAL A 234 -2.26 4.29 9.77
N GLN A 235 -1.96 3.45 8.79
CA GLN A 235 -1.99 1.99 8.88
C GLN A 235 -0.59 1.37 9.04
N ASN A 236 0.45 2.17 9.25
CA ASN A 236 1.85 1.72 9.37
C ASN A 236 2.35 0.90 8.15
N ARG A 237 1.91 1.22 6.93
CA ARG A 237 2.32 0.49 5.71
C ARG A 237 3.57 1.12 5.07
N ARG A 238 4.76 0.73 5.56
CA ARG A 238 6.07 1.29 5.17
C ARG A 238 6.29 1.35 3.65
N GLU A 239 6.27 0.22 2.96
CA GLU A 239 6.61 0.12 1.53
C GLU A 239 5.61 0.86 0.63
N LEU A 240 4.31 0.83 0.96
CA LEU A 240 3.32 1.61 0.22
C LEU A 240 3.51 3.11 0.41
N ALA A 241 3.77 3.54 1.65
CA ALA A 241 3.99 4.95 1.96
C ALA A 241 5.23 5.48 1.22
N GLU A 242 6.28 4.66 1.06
CA GLU A 242 7.46 4.98 0.24
C GLU A 242 7.13 5.25 -1.22
N ILE A 243 6.40 4.33 -1.86
CA ILE A 243 6.01 4.44 -3.26
C ILE A 243 5.16 5.71 -3.47
N ILE A 244 4.22 5.99 -2.55
CA ILE A 244 3.33 7.15 -2.66
C ILE A 244 4.10 8.45 -2.35
N TRP A 245 5.00 8.47 -1.37
CA TRP A 245 5.82 9.65 -1.06
C TRP A 245 6.72 10.03 -2.24
N ALA A 246 7.25 9.05 -2.98
CA ALA A 246 8.02 9.30 -4.20
C ALA A 246 7.20 10.08 -5.26
N GLN A 247 5.87 10.00 -5.25
CA GLN A 247 4.99 10.75 -6.16
C GLN A 247 4.53 12.11 -5.61
N SER A 248 4.87 12.45 -4.35
CA SER A 248 4.41 13.69 -3.71
C SER A 248 5.10 14.95 -4.27
N GLN A 249 4.36 16.06 -4.38
CA GLN A 249 4.88 17.37 -4.78
C GLN A 249 5.51 18.11 -3.59
N ASP A 250 4.77 18.24 -2.48
CA ASP A 250 5.19 18.87 -1.22
C ASP A 250 6.01 17.90 -0.34
N CYS A 251 7.13 17.40 -0.84
CA CYS A 251 7.79 16.23 -0.25
C CYS A 251 8.45 16.46 1.13
N ILE A 252 9.03 17.64 1.39
CA ILE A 252 9.62 17.96 2.72
C ILE A 252 8.50 18.12 3.75
N ALA A 253 7.46 18.89 3.44
CA ALA A 253 6.32 19.09 4.33
C ALA A 253 5.58 17.77 4.61
N ALA A 254 5.42 16.93 3.57
CA ALA A 254 4.81 15.62 3.69
C ALA A 254 5.60 14.70 4.62
N ALA A 255 6.93 14.62 4.46
CA ALA A 255 7.77 13.78 5.31
C ALA A 255 7.70 14.21 6.79
N LEU A 256 7.75 15.52 7.07
CA LEU A 256 7.63 16.05 8.44
C LEU A 256 6.23 15.80 9.03
N ALA A 257 5.18 15.92 8.23
CA ALA A 257 3.83 15.59 8.66
C ALA A 257 3.65 14.09 8.94
N CYS A 258 4.22 13.21 8.12
CA CYS A 258 4.27 11.77 8.37
C CYS A 258 4.98 11.47 9.69
N SER A 259 6.16 12.07 9.93
CA SER A 259 6.89 11.90 11.18
C SER A 259 6.08 12.36 12.41
N LYS A 260 5.40 13.52 12.30
CA LYS A 260 4.50 14.03 13.34
C LYS A 260 3.38 13.06 13.68
N ILE A 261 2.68 12.55 12.66
CA ILE A 261 1.54 11.64 12.83
C ILE A 261 1.99 10.33 13.45
N LEU A 262 3.07 9.74 12.94
CA LEU A 262 3.61 8.48 13.46
C LEU A 262 4.08 8.62 14.91
N LYS A 263 4.82 9.69 15.26
CA LYS A 263 5.25 9.96 16.65
C LYS A 263 4.08 10.24 17.60
N GLN A 264 2.93 10.69 17.09
CA GLN A 264 1.74 10.91 17.90
C GLN A 264 0.92 9.64 18.05
N LEU A 265 0.77 8.84 16.99
CA LEU A 265 0.15 7.52 17.02
C LEU A 265 0.91 6.57 17.94
N SER A 266 2.25 6.57 17.86
CA SER A 266 3.10 5.71 18.67
C SER A 266 2.91 5.96 20.18
N ARG A 267 2.65 7.20 20.61
CA ARG A 267 2.42 7.51 22.05
C ARG A 267 1.16 6.88 22.62
N GLU A 268 0.21 6.53 21.76
CA GLU A 268 -1.08 5.98 22.13
C GLU A 268 -1.19 4.48 21.78
N GLU A 269 -0.14 3.90 21.19
CA GLU A 269 -0.04 2.49 20.86
C GLU A 269 0.37 1.70 22.11
N GLU A 270 -0.35 0.62 22.39
CA GLU A 270 -0.07 -0.25 23.55
C GLU A 270 0.89 -1.40 23.23
N ASP A 271 0.92 -1.83 21.96
CA ASP A 271 1.79 -2.90 21.51
C ASP A 271 3.22 -2.40 21.26
N THR A 272 4.21 -3.14 21.77
CA THR A 272 5.61 -2.67 21.82
C THR A 272 6.28 -2.78 20.45
N ASP A 273 5.97 -3.84 19.71
CA ASP A 273 6.57 -4.09 18.39
C ASP A 273 6.08 -3.05 17.38
N SER A 274 4.77 -2.82 17.29
CA SER A 274 4.20 -1.78 16.42
C SER A 274 4.59 -0.37 16.83
N LEU A 275 4.74 -0.08 18.14
CA LEU A 275 5.30 1.18 18.65
C LEU A 275 6.70 1.43 18.09
N GLU A 276 7.60 0.44 18.19
CA GLU A 276 8.98 0.55 17.71
C GLU A 276 9.03 0.72 16.18
N GLU A 277 8.20 -0.02 15.45
CA GLU A 277 8.08 0.13 13.98
C GLU A 277 7.61 1.53 13.58
N MET A 278 6.58 2.08 14.24
CA MET A 278 6.08 3.43 13.97
C MET A 278 7.14 4.50 14.25
N LEU A 279 7.92 4.34 15.33
CA LEU A 279 9.01 5.25 15.67
C LEU A 279 10.18 5.15 14.68
N ALA A 280 10.54 3.93 14.25
CA ALA A 280 11.56 3.71 13.23
C ALA A 280 11.14 4.34 11.89
N LEU A 281 9.89 4.14 11.48
CA LEU A 281 9.33 4.77 10.27
C LEU A 281 9.29 6.30 10.40
N ALA A 282 8.99 6.84 11.58
CA ALA A 282 9.00 8.28 11.82
C ALA A 282 10.40 8.89 11.70
N ASP A 283 11.43 8.21 12.20
CA ASP A 283 12.83 8.64 12.05
C ASP A 283 13.29 8.54 10.60
N GLU A 284 12.84 7.53 9.86
CA GLU A 284 13.12 7.40 8.43
C GLU A 284 12.52 8.56 7.61
N TYR A 285 11.28 8.97 7.88
CA TYR A 285 10.70 10.15 7.25
C TYR A 285 11.40 11.46 7.68
N GLU A 286 11.87 11.57 8.93
CA GLU A 286 12.73 12.68 9.36
C GLU A 286 14.03 12.71 8.55
N GLN A 287 14.69 11.56 8.33
CA GLN A 287 15.89 11.45 7.48
C GLN A 287 15.61 11.81 6.02
N ARG A 288 14.47 11.39 5.45
CA ARG A 288 14.08 11.77 4.08
C ARG A 288 13.90 13.27 3.93
N ALA A 289 13.24 13.92 4.90
CA ALA A 289 13.11 15.37 4.92
C ALA A 289 14.48 16.08 4.97
N ILE A 290 15.40 15.57 5.79
CA ILE A 290 16.78 16.07 5.89
C ILE A 290 17.51 15.89 4.56
N GLY A 291 17.43 14.72 3.94
CA GLY A 291 18.11 14.39 2.68
C GLY A 291 17.70 15.32 1.55
N VAL A 292 16.39 15.46 1.31
CA VAL A 292 15.87 16.36 0.28
C VAL A 292 16.22 17.83 0.58
N PHE A 293 16.08 18.26 1.83
CA PHE A 293 16.42 19.64 2.20
C PHE A 293 17.92 19.93 2.05
N THR A 294 18.78 18.95 2.34
CA THR A 294 20.24 19.06 2.15
C THR A 294 20.57 19.29 0.69
N GLU A 295 19.94 18.55 -0.23
CA GLU A 295 20.16 18.72 -1.66
C GLU A 295 19.64 20.06 -2.17
N CYS A 296 18.47 20.50 -1.69
CA CYS A 296 17.95 21.85 -1.96
C CYS A 296 18.92 22.94 -1.49
N TYR A 297 19.43 22.82 -0.27
CA TYR A 297 20.33 23.80 0.33
C TYR A 297 21.69 23.86 -0.38
N ARG A 298 22.23 22.72 -0.83
CA ARG A 298 23.49 22.67 -1.60
C ARG A 298 23.40 23.37 -2.95
N LYS A 299 22.22 23.35 -3.59
CA LYS A 299 22.01 23.97 -4.91
C LYS A 299 21.72 25.46 -4.82
N ASP A 300 20.82 25.86 -3.92
CA ASP A 300 20.44 27.26 -3.72
C ASP A 300 19.98 27.50 -2.27
N GLU A 301 20.82 28.20 -1.49
CA GLU A 301 20.54 28.48 -0.08
C GLU A 301 19.31 29.38 0.12
N GLU A 302 19.07 30.36 -0.76
CA GLU A 302 17.97 31.33 -0.59
C GLU A 302 16.62 30.69 -0.94
N ARG A 303 16.56 29.92 -2.02
CA ARG A 303 15.35 29.14 -2.37
C ARG A 303 15.04 28.09 -1.31
N ALA A 304 16.06 27.38 -0.80
CA ALA A 304 15.87 26.43 0.29
C ALA A 304 15.33 27.11 1.57
N GLN A 305 15.79 28.32 1.88
CA GLN A 305 15.25 29.08 3.00
C GLN A 305 13.79 29.50 2.80
N LYS A 306 13.40 29.87 1.58
CA LYS A 306 11.98 30.14 1.25
C LYS A 306 11.10 28.89 1.46
N LEU A 307 11.59 27.69 1.14
CA LEU A 307 10.85 26.43 1.38
C LEU A 307 10.51 26.21 2.86
N LEU A 308 11.39 26.59 3.80
CA LEU A 308 11.15 26.40 5.24
C LEU A 308 9.99 27.26 5.78
N VAL A 309 9.80 28.46 5.22
CA VAL A 309 8.89 29.49 5.72
C VAL A 309 7.64 29.69 4.86
N ARG A 310 7.54 29.00 3.72
CA ARG A 310 6.31 29.06 2.91
C ARG A 310 5.14 28.45 3.67
N VAL A 311 3.97 29.00 3.43
CA VAL A 311 2.71 28.44 3.92
C VAL A 311 2.20 27.42 2.91
N SER A 312 2.25 26.12 3.25
CA SER A 312 1.68 25.06 2.41
C SER A 312 0.16 25.01 2.57
N GLU A 313 -0.56 25.21 1.47
CA GLU A 313 -2.02 25.05 1.42
C GLU A 313 -2.41 23.55 1.51
N ALA A 314 -1.52 22.63 1.11
CA ALA A 314 -1.76 21.19 1.20
C ALA A 314 -1.77 20.67 2.66
N TRP A 315 -1.00 21.28 3.56
CA TRP A 315 -0.86 20.83 4.96
C TRP A 315 -1.51 21.81 5.96
N GLY A 316 -2.72 22.29 5.64
CA GLY A 316 -3.53 23.07 6.59
C GLY A 316 -3.01 24.48 6.88
N LYS A 317 -2.36 25.14 5.91
CA LYS A 317 -1.74 26.47 6.03
C LYS A 317 -0.66 26.55 7.10
N THR A 318 0.17 25.53 7.17
CA THR A 318 1.32 25.43 8.07
C THR A 318 2.63 25.61 7.31
N THR A 319 3.74 25.80 8.02
CA THR A 319 5.07 25.91 7.42
C THR A 319 5.88 24.65 7.75
N CYS A 320 6.85 24.29 6.90
CA CYS A 320 7.71 23.13 7.15
C CYS A 320 8.43 23.24 8.49
N LEU A 321 8.91 24.45 8.84
CA LEU A 321 9.56 24.68 10.14
C LEU A 321 8.60 24.46 11.32
N GLN A 322 7.34 24.91 11.24
CA GLN A 322 6.37 24.67 12.31
C GLN A 322 6.09 23.17 12.47
N LEU A 323 5.91 22.43 11.36
CA LEU A 323 5.69 20.99 11.41
C LEU A 323 6.83 20.25 12.11
N ALA A 324 8.08 20.55 11.76
CA ALA A 324 9.26 19.95 12.38
C ALA A 324 9.34 20.22 13.90
N LEU A 325 9.00 21.44 14.33
CA LEU A 325 9.03 21.81 15.74
C LEU A 325 7.95 21.10 16.56
N GLU A 326 6.74 21.00 16.03
CA GLU A 326 5.60 20.34 16.68
C GLU A 326 5.75 18.81 16.68
N ALA A 327 6.50 18.27 15.71
CA ALA A 327 6.92 16.86 15.65
C ALA A 327 8.06 16.53 16.62
N LYS A 328 8.79 17.55 17.10
CA LYS A 328 10.06 17.42 17.85
C LYS A 328 11.16 16.73 17.01
N ASP A 329 11.26 17.09 15.74
CA ASP A 329 12.28 16.59 14.79
C ASP A 329 13.64 17.28 15.05
N MET A 330 14.36 16.80 16.06
CA MET A 330 15.60 17.41 16.50
C MET A 330 16.72 17.34 15.45
N LYS A 331 16.79 16.26 14.67
CA LYS A 331 17.82 16.09 13.64
C LYS A 331 17.56 17.06 12.48
N PHE A 332 16.30 17.25 12.10
CA PHE A 332 15.93 18.22 11.06
C PHE A 332 16.21 19.67 11.48
N VAL A 333 15.78 20.10 12.68
CA VAL A 333 15.98 21.48 13.15
C VAL A 333 17.46 21.79 13.41
N SER A 334 18.27 20.79 13.79
CA SER A 334 19.70 20.96 14.01
C SER A 334 20.54 20.96 12.72
N HIS A 335 19.94 20.68 11.56
CA HIS A 335 20.59 20.75 10.26
C HIS A 335 21.23 22.14 10.00
N GLY A 336 22.42 22.13 9.41
CA GLY A 336 23.24 23.34 9.20
C GLY A 336 22.50 24.45 8.45
N GLY A 337 21.73 24.11 7.41
CA GLY A 337 20.96 25.09 6.63
C GLY A 337 19.81 25.73 7.41
N VAL A 338 19.14 24.98 8.30
CA VAL A 338 18.09 25.51 9.19
C VAL A 338 18.72 26.42 10.24
N GLN A 339 19.84 26.01 10.83
CA GLN A 339 20.57 26.84 11.80
C GLN A 339 21.17 28.10 11.16
N ALA A 340 21.61 28.03 9.90
CA ALA A 340 22.04 29.19 9.13
C ALA A 340 20.86 30.16 8.94
N PHE A 341 19.68 29.66 8.54
CA PHE A 341 18.45 30.45 8.45
C PHE A 341 18.09 31.13 9.77
N LEU A 342 18.05 30.38 10.88
CA LEU A 342 17.77 30.93 12.21
C LEU A 342 18.79 32.00 12.62
N THR A 343 20.06 31.82 12.25
CA THR A 343 21.10 32.83 12.42
C THR A 343 20.81 34.06 11.55
N LYS A 344 20.40 33.88 10.29
CA LYS A 344 20.00 35.01 9.43
C LYS A 344 18.83 35.79 10.04
N VAL A 345 17.82 35.12 10.59
CA VAL A 345 16.67 35.76 11.26
C VAL A 345 17.11 36.48 12.53
N TRP A 346 17.96 35.85 13.36
CA TRP A 346 18.46 36.42 14.61
C TRP A 346 19.22 37.75 14.42
N TRP A 347 20.07 37.83 13.41
CA TRP A 347 20.82 39.04 13.08
C TRP A 347 19.99 40.08 12.31
N GLY A 348 18.89 39.65 11.67
CA GLY A 348 18.01 40.49 10.86
C GLY A 348 18.75 41.12 9.68
N GLN A 349 18.71 42.45 9.63
CA GLN A 349 19.33 43.27 8.57
C GLN A 349 20.84 43.51 8.80
N LEU A 350 21.38 43.11 9.96
CA LEU A 350 22.83 43.13 10.21
C LEU A 350 23.50 41.94 9.50
N SER A 351 24.74 42.11 9.02
CA SER A 351 25.53 40.96 8.56
C SER A 351 25.88 40.05 9.74
N VAL A 352 25.98 38.74 9.47
CA VAL A 352 26.34 37.70 10.45
C VAL A 352 27.83 37.75 10.80
N ASP A 353 28.66 38.33 9.93
CA ASP A 353 30.13 38.44 10.11
C ASP A 353 30.51 39.49 11.17
N ASN A 354 29.53 40.21 11.72
CA ASN A 354 29.77 41.19 12.76
C ASN A 354 30.09 40.49 14.09
N GLY A 355 31.29 40.70 14.63
CA GLY A 355 31.60 40.28 15.99
C GLY A 355 30.71 41.00 17.03
N LEU A 356 30.26 40.28 18.06
CA LEU A 356 29.42 40.82 19.15
C LEU A 356 30.00 42.10 19.78
N TRP A 357 31.32 42.18 19.93
CA TRP A 357 32.00 43.36 20.49
C TRP A 357 31.79 44.62 19.65
N ARG A 358 31.74 44.51 18.32
CA ARG A 358 31.49 45.65 17.42
C ARG A 358 30.07 46.20 17.61
N VAL A 359 29.11 45.29 17.81
CA VAL A 359 27.70 45.64 18.07
C VAL A 359 27.57 46.32 19.43
N VAL A 360 28.17 45.75 20.49
CA VAL A 360 28.16 46.34 21.84
C VAL A 360 28.78 47.73 21.85
N LEU A 361 29.92 47.91 21.18
CA LEU A 361 30.60 49.20 21.08
C LEU A 361 29.72 50.26 20.38
N CYS A 362 29.02 49.89 19.31
CA CYS A 362 28.09 50.79 18.61
C CYS A 362 26.79 51.06 19.39
N MET A 363 26.37 50.15 20.27
CA MET A 363 25.22 50.36 21.18
C MET A 363 25.57 51.31 22.33
N LEU A 364 26.82 51.32 22.79
CA LEU A 364 27.31 52.21 23.86
C LEU A 364 27.65 53.60 23.33
N ALA A 365 28.35 53.66 22.20
CA ALA A 365 28.78 54.89 21.57
C ALA A 365 28.14 55.00 20.20
N PHE A 366 26.94 55.60 20.18
CA PHE A 366 26.14 55.74 18.97
C PHE A 366 27.02 56.21 17.79
N PRO A 367 27.69 57.38 17.79
CA PRO A 367 28.38 57.96 16.62
C PRO A 367 29.26 57.01 15.78
N LEU A 368 29.79 55.93 16.37
CA LEU A 368 30.56 54.87 15.70
C LEU A 368 29.77 54.09 14.64
N LEU A 369 28.43 54.16 14.61
CA LEU A 369 27.64 53.57 13.53
C LEU A 369 27.83 54.29 12.19
N ALA A 370 28.16 55.58 12.23
CA ALA A 370 28.41 56.39 11.04
C ALA A 370 29.75 56.03 10.38
N THR A 371 30.71 55.48 11.13
CA THR A 371 32.06 55.13 10.65
C THR A 371 32.11 53.81 9.86
N GLY A 372 30.99 53.09 9.75
CA GLY A 372 30.91 51.84 9.00
C GLY A 372 31.53 50.63 9.73
N LEU A 373 31.74 50.71 11.04
CA LEU A 373 32.29 49.63 11.87
C LEU A 373 31.43 48.34 11.84
N VAL A 374 30.13 48.49 11.57
CA VAL A 374 29.12 47.42 11.48
C VAL A 374 28.64 47.29 10.05
N SER A 375 28.68 46.08 9.49
CA SER A 375 28.22 45.78 8.14
C SER A 375 26.73 45.43 8.13
N PHE A 376 26.00 45.98 7.15
CA PHE A 376 24.57 45.73 6.92
C PHE A 376 24.40 44.84 5.69
N ARG A 377 23.32 44.04 5.66
CA ARG A 377 22.99 43.23 4.48
C ARG A 377 22.48 44.10 3.35
N CYS A 378 22.86 43.75 2.12
CA CYS A 378 22.35 44.38 0.92
C CYS A 378 20.98 43.80 0.56
N PRO A 379 19.98 44.61 0.15
CA PRO A 379 18.73 44.11 -0.40
C PRO A 379 18.97 43.27 -1.68
N PRO A 380 18.13 42.27 -1.97
CA PRO A 380 18.23 41.49 -3.20
C PRO A 380 18.08 42.42 -4.42
N GLY A 381 19.13 42.50 -5.25
CA GLY A 381 19.23 43.40 -6.40
C GLY A 381 20.52 44.23 -6.49
N CYS A 382 21.33 44.31 -5.43
CA CYS A 382 22.66 44.92 -5.50
C CYS A 382 23.66 43.93 -6.13
N GLY A 383 23.72 43.95 -7.46
CA GLY A 383 24.76 43.27 -8.22
C GLY A 383 26.15 43.80 -7.87
N VAL A 384 27.13 42.90 -7.92
CA VAL A 384 28.55 43.16 -7.72
C VAL A 384 29.01 44.29 -8.65
N ARG A 385 29.15 45.51 -8.11
CA ARG A 385 30.09 46.50 -8.61
C ARG A 385 30.47 47.41 -7.44
N GLY A 386 31.77 47.40 -7.14
CA GLY A 386 32.33 48.20 -6.06
C GLY A 386 31.99 49.67 -6.25
N LEU A 387 31.32 50.25 -5.26
CA LEU A 387 31.70 51.52 -4.67
C LEU A 387 30.96 51.63 -3.33
N ARG A 388 31.71 51.93 -2.28
CA ARG A 388 31.15 52.47 -1.05
C ARG A 388 30.34 53.71 -1.41
N THR A 389 29.22 53.90 -0.71
CA THR A 389 28.33 55.08 -0.70
C THR A 389 27.09 55.00 -1.59
N PHE A 390 25.97 55.43 -1.00
CA PHE A 390 24.62 55.57 -1.52
C PHE A 390 23.66 54.36 -1.42
N LEU A 391 23.00 54.29 -0.26
CA LEU A 391 21.66 53.73 -0.13
C LEU A 391 20.75 54.91 0.29
N PRO A 392 19.80 55.36 -0.54
CA PRO A 392 18.83 56.38 -0.16
C PRO A 392 17.72 55.77 0.72
N GLU A 393 17.04 56.68 1.42
CA GLU A 393 16.25 56.51 2.64
C GLU A 393 15.06 55.54 2.61
N ARG A 394 14.93 54.77 3.70
CA ARG A 394 13.61 54.57 4.36
C ARG A 394 13.72 54.34 5.87
N HIS A 395 14.90 53.95 6.39
CA HIS A 395 15.17 53.90 7.82
C HIS A 395 16.59 54.42 8.14
N PRO A 396 16.78 55.29 9.15
CA PRO A 396 18.11 55.65 9.61
C PRO A 396 18.86 54.37 10.05
N ARG A 397 20.17 54.25 9.76
CA ARG A 397 21.00 53.08 10.14
C ARG A 397 20.84 52.70 11.62
N TRP A 398 20.62 53.71 12.47
CA TRP A 398 20.27 53.56 13.88
C TRP A 398 19.01 52.74 14.12
N GLY A 399 17.95 53.04 13.38
CA GLY A 399 16.69 52.29 13.44
C GLY A 399 16.90 50.82 13.12
N VAL A 400 17.73 50.50 12.12
CA VAL A 400 18.07 49.12 11.75
C VAL A 400 18.81 48.39 12.87
N LEU A 401 19.75 49.06 13.56
CA LEU A 401 20.46 48.50 14.72
C LEU A 401 19.50 48.21 15.89
N PHE A 402 18.59 49.14 16.20
CA PHE A 402 17.61 48.98 17.27
C PHE A 402 16.50 47.96 16.95
N LEU A 403 16.20 47.77 15.67
CA LEU A 403 15.27 46.74 15.19
C LEU A 403 15.89 45.34 15.21
N SER A 404 17.22 45.23 15.31
CA SER A 404 17.90 43.92 15.41
C SER A 404 17.64 43.24 16.75
N ARG A 405 17.42 41.91 16.70
CA ARG A 405 17.12 41.09 17.89
C ARG A 405 18.33 40.89 18.78
N VAL A 406 19.53 40.88 18.20
CA VAL A 406 20.80 40.84 18.94
C VAL A 406 20.91 42.06 19.87
N SER A 407 20.64 43.24 19.33
CA SER A 407 20.66 44.49 20.09
C SER A 407 19.58 44.52 21.18
N LEU A 408 18.39 44.00 20.89
CA LEU A 408 17.30 43.88 21.87
C LEU A 408 17.68 42.95 23.02
N LEU A 409 18.28 41.79 22.73
CA LEU A 409 18.77 40.87 23.76
C LEU A 409 19.84 41.54 24.63
N LEU A 410 20.86 42.15 24.01
CA LEU A 410 21.93 42.84 24.72
C LEU A 410 21.37 43.95 25.62
N ALA A 411 20.48 44.79 25.10
CA ALA A 411 19.81 45.83 25.87
C ALA A 411 18.99 45.24 27.03
N THR A 412 18.29 44.12 26.82
CA THR A 412 17.51 43.46 27.88
C THR A 412 18.42 42.90 28.97
N VAL A 413 19.52 42.23 28.61
CA VAL A 413 20.50 41.68 29.56
C VAL A 413 21.16 42.80 30.36
N VAL A 414 21.58 43.88 29.69
CA VAL A 414 22.15 45.06 30.36
C VAL A 414 21.14 45.64 31.34
N ASN A 415 19.89 45.90 30.93
CA ASN A 415 18.84 46.41 31.83
C ASN A 415 18.54 45.44 32.99
N PHE A 416 18.58 44.13 32.76
CA PHE A 416 18.36 43.13 33.80
C PHE A 416 19.48 43.14 34.85
N LEU A 417 20.74 43.20 34.41
CA LEU A 417 21.90 43.34 35.30
C LEU A 417 21.86 44.66 36.07
N PHE A 418 21.55 45.77 35.39
CA PHE A 418 21.34 47.07 36.04
C PHE A 418 20.13 47.09 36.97
N GLY A 419 19.13 46.22 36.80
CA GLY A 419 18.00 46.06 37.71
C GLY A 419 18.35 45.31 39.01
N PHE A 420 19.37 44.45 38.99
CA PHE A 420 19.91 43.78 40.19
C PHE A 420 20.74 44.72 41.08
N PHE A 421 21.41 45.70 40.48
CA PHE A 421 22.24 46.68 41.22
C PHE A 421 21.43 47.46 42.28
N PRO A 422 20.23 48.02 41.99
CA PRO A 422 19.36 48.64 42.99
C PRO A 422 18.83 47.67 44.03
N ALA A 423 18.55 46.40 43.69
CA ALA A 423 18.08 45.40 44.64
C ALA A 423 19.16 45.03 45.67
N ALA A 424 20.43 44.95 45.24
CA ALA A 424 21.57 44.77 46.14
C ALA A 424 21.86 46.03 46.98
N PHE A 425 21.70 47.23 46.40
CA PHE A 425 21.86 48.52 47.10
C PHE A 425 20.65 48.93 47.98
N CYS A 426 19.50 48.29 47.84
CA CYS A 426 18.39 48.41 48.80
C CYS A 426 18.54 47.46 50.00
N SER A 427 19.55 46.57 50.01
CA SER A 427 19.86 45.64 51.10
C SER A 427 21.08 45.96 52.00
N PRO A 428 21.76 47.13 51.99
CA PRO A 428 22.80 47.41 52.98
C PRO A 428 22.15 48.02 54.24
N GLY A 429 21.89 47.18 55.24
CA GLY A 429 21.32 47.64 56.51
C GLY A 429 21.22 46.57 57.60
N LEU A 430 22.20 45.66 57.72
CA LEU A 430 22.32 44.74 58.85
C LEU A 430 23.78 44.75 59.37
N GLY A 431 24.18 45.89 59.92
CA GLY A 431 25.24 45.96 60.95
C GLY A 431 24.58 45.99 62.34
N PRO A 432 25.25 45.54 63.41
CA PRO A 432 24.62 45.37 64.71
C PRO A 432 24.40 46.75 65.34
N VAL A 433 23.18 47.27 65.26
CA VAL A 433 22.77 48.48 65.97
C VAL A 433 21.62 48.10 66.88
N THR A 434 21.90 48.25 68.17
CA THR A 434 20.97 48.20 69.29
C THR A 434 19.69 48.97 68.97
N CYS A 435 18.54 48.31 69.13
CA CYS A 435 17.24 48.96 69.07
C CYS A 435 17.17 50.04 70.15
N ASN A 436 17.00 51.29 69.73
CA ASN A 436 16.31 52.31 70.50
C ASN A 436 15.48 53.17 69.53
N ASP A 437 14.36 53.65 70.05
CA ASP A 437 13.16 54.13 69.38
C ASP A 437 13.30 55.13 68.22
N GLY A 438 12.26 55.14 67.37
CA GLY A 438 11.74 56.37 66.76
C GLY A 438 11.97 56.54 65.26
N ASP A 439 10.88 56.45 64.49
CA ASP A 439 10.70 56.99 63.14
C ASP A 439 11.52 56.38 61.98
N HIS A 440 10.95 55.33 61.38
CA HIS A 440 11.11 55.07 59.94
C HIS A 440 9.78 55.24 59.20
N SER A 441 9.77 56.24 58.32
CA SER A 441 8.70 56.67 57.44
C SER A 441 8.10 55.52 56.63
N ARG A 442 6.81 55.24 56.84
CA ARG A 442 5.95 54.43 55.96
C ARG A 442 5.57 55.20 54.68
N SER A 443 6.55 55.58 53.87
CA SER A 443 6.29 56.08 52.51
C SER A 443 7.08 55.23 51.50
N PRO A 444 6.46 54.76 50.41
CA PRO A 444 7.16 53.97 49.41
C PRO A 444 8.22 54.85 48.76
N SER A 445 9.50 54.47 48.89
CA SER A 445 10.56 55.18 48.19
C SER A 445 10.36 55.02 46.67
N TRP A 446 10.68 56.06 45.89
CA TRP A 446 10.62 56.08 44.41
C TRP A 446 11.52 55.01 43.73
N ARG A 447 12.21 54.16 44.49
CA ARG A 447 13.19 53.16 44.02
C ARG A 447 12.63 51.75 43.84
N CYS A 448 11.31 51.54 43.93
CA CYS A 448 10.71 50.24 43.65
C CYS A 448 10.66 49.98 42.13
N PRO A 449 11.28 48.91 41.60
CA PRO A 449 11.24 48.61 40.17
C PRO A 449 9.85 48.11 39.73
N LEU A 450 9.41 48.60 38.56
CA LEU A 450 8.16 48.23 37.90
C LEU A 450 8.17 46.74 37.49
N LEU A 451 7.29 45.93 38.09
CA LEU A 451 6.91 44.62 37.57
C LEU A 451 6.02 44.82 36.32
N GLY A 452 6.61 44.65 35.13
CA GLY A 452 5.88 44.69 33.88
C GLY A 452 4.93 43.48 33.73
N PRO A 453 3.74 43.64 33.13
CA PRO A 453 2.84 42.51 32.86
C PRO A 453 3.48 41.54 31.86
N ARG A 454 3.55 40.25 32.23
CA ARG A 454 3.98 39.18 31.33
C ARG A 454 2.98 39.02 30.18
N LYS A 455 3.51 38.66 29.00
CA LYS A 455 2.78 38.48 27.76
C LYS A 455 1.86 37.25 27.83
N CYS A 456 0.62 37.42 28.29
CA CYS A 456 -0.44 36.41 28.28
C CYS A 456 -1.43 36.62 27.12
N SER A 457 -0.94 36.82 25.89
CA SER A 457 -1.85 36.80 24.72
C SER A 457 -1.21 36.06 23.54
N GLY A 458 -1.49 34.75 23.46
CA GLY A 458 -1.27 33.96 22.24
C GLY A 458 -0.73 32.54 22.50
N ARG A 459 -1.62 31.54 22.29
CA ARG A 459 -1.43 30.08 22.17
C ARG A 459 -0.78 29.33 23.35
N GLY A 460 -1.51 28.33 23.85
CA GLY A 460 -1.04 27.34 24.82
C GLY A 460 -1.39 27.72 26.25
N GLY A 461 -2.31 26.97 26.86
CA GLY A 461 -2.69 27.14 28.27
C GLY A 461 -1.51 26.86 29.19
N TRP A 462 -0.98 27.91 29.80
CA TRP A 462 -0.20 27.82 31.03
C TRP A 462 -1.05 28.44 32.13
N ILE A 463 -1.45 27.63 33.10
CA ILE A 463 -2.18 28.05 34.30
C ILE A 463 -1.19 28.77 35.24
N PRO A 464 -1.52 29.95 35.79
CA PRO A 464 -0.69 30.59 36.81
C PRO A 464 -0.95 29.92 38.16
N GLY A 465 -0.03 29.05 38.58
CA GLY A 465 0.15 28.72 40.00
C GLY A 465 0.69 29.96 40.73
N GLY A 466 0.04 30.31 41.84
CA GLY A 466 0.44 31.41 42.73
C GLY A 466 1.90 31.31 43.17
N GLY A 467 2.47 32.47 43.50
CA GLY A 467 3.90 32.70 43.70
C GLY A 467 4.64 31.60 44.46
N THR A 468 5.37 30.79 43.71
CA THR A 468 6.56 30.08 44.18
C THR A 468 7.58 30.04 43.04
N CYS A 469 8.82 30.29 43.42
CA CYS A 469 9.98 30.42 42.56
C CYS A 469 10.10 29.30 41.51
N GLN A 470 10.19 29.67 40.23
CA GLN A 470 11.01 28.92 39.28
C GLN A 470 12.29 29.70 38.96
N PRO A 471 13.46 29.04 38.94
CA PRO A 471 14.75 29.70 38.79
C PRO A 471 14.91 30.24 37.38
N GLY A 472 15.49 31.43 37.28
CA GLY A 472 15.60 32.22 36.07
C GLY A 472 16.20 31.50 34.86
N VAL A 473 15.68 31.87 33.69
CA VAL A 473 16.32 31.69 32.39
C VAL A 473 17.68 32.40 32.45
N ARG A 474 18.74 31.65 32.71
CA ARG A 474 20.12 32.15 32.58
C ARG A 474 20.47 32.25 31.10
N SER A 475 20.98 33.41 30.71
CA SER A 475 21.58 33.65 29.40
C SER A 475 22.64 32.60 29.09
N GLY A 476 22.68 32.21 27.81
CA GLY A 476 23.41 31.05 27.31
C GLY A 476 24.85 30.89 27.79
N SER A 477 25.19 29.64 28.09
CA SER A 477 26.55 29.13 28.03
C SER A 477 26.49 27.62 27.73
N GLY A 478 26.80 27.26 26.49
CA GLY A 478 27.31 25.95 26.05
C GLY A 478 26.50 24.66 26.31
N PRO A 479 26.98 23.53 25.75
CA PRO A 479 26.44 22.20 26.00
C PRO A 479 26.35 21.77 27.49
N PRO A 480 27.29 22.08 28.41
CA PRO A 480 27.25 21.49 29.77
C PRO A 480 26.04 21.89 30.64
N LEU A 481 25.30 22.95 30.30
CA LEU A 481 24.12 23.39 31.07
C LEU A 481 22.80 22.74 30.65
N ALA A 482 22.72 22.13 29.46
CA ALA A 482 21.51 21.44 28.99
C ALA A 482 21.31 20.05 29.65
N ALA A 483 22.33 19.50 30.31
CA ALA A 483 22.25 18.27 31.11
C ALA A 483 21.68 18.48 32.54
N ALA A 484 21.64 19.73 33.04
CA ALA A 484 21.19 20.04 34.41
C ALA A 484 19.67 19.92 34.67
N PRO A 485 18.74 20.18 33.71
CA PRO A 485 17.30 20.06 33.95
C PRO A 485 16.77 18.64 34.23
N PRO A 486 17.11 17.58 33.46
CA PRO A 486 16.61 16.23 33.74
C PRO A 486 17.18 15.68 35.06
N ALA A 487 18.41 16.07 35.41
CA ALA A 487 18.99 15.79 36.71
C ALA A 487 18.14 16.36 37.87
N ARG A 488 17.55 17.56 37.70
CA ARG A 488 16.72 18.21 38.73
C ARG A 488 15.43 17.46 39.04
N GLU A 489 14.75 16.89 38.05
CA GLU A 489 13.49 16.14 38.28
C GLU A 489 13.70 14.91 39.17
N HIS A 490 14.80 14.18 38.95
CA HIS A 490 15.22 13.11 39.87
C HIS A 490 15.68 13.65 41.22
N THR A 491 16.26 14.86 41.29
CA THR A 491 16.73 15.45 42.56
C THR A 491 15.58 15.73 43.53
N TRP A 492 14.38 16.09 43.04
CA TRP A 492 13.21 16.38 43.89
C TRP A 492 12.64 15.16 44.61
N VAL A 493 12.72 13.98 43.99
CA VAL A 493 12.31 12.70 44.61
C VAL A 493 13.21 12.34 45.82
N TRP A 494 14.42 12.88 45.87
CA TRP A 494 15.37 12.68 46.99
C TRP A 494 15.30 13.76 48.06
N THR A 495 14.72 14.93 47.76
CA THR A 495 14.51 15.98 48.78
C THR A 495 13.35 15.69 49.73
N ASP A 496 12.43 14.79 49.35
CA ASP A 496 11.39 14.24 50.22
C ASP A 496 11.36 12.72 50.14
N PRO A 497 12.01 11.99 51.08
CA PRO A 497 11.76 10.56 51.12
C PRO A 497 11.30 10.10 52.52
N PRO A 498 10.19 9.33 52.60
CA PRO A 498 9.67 8.78 53.86
C PRO A 498 10.67 7.86 54.58
N LEU A 499 11.67 7.32 53.86
CA LEU A 499 12.78 6.52 54.40
C LEU A 499 13.71 7.27 55.37
N TRP A 500 13.82 8.60 55.24
CA TRP A 500 14.68 9.44 56.09
C TRP A 500 13.96 9.81 57.38
N VAL A 501 12.62 9.89 57.28
CA VAL A 501 11.72 10.20 58.38
C VAL A 501 11.32 8.92 59.13
N SER A 502 11.61 7.72 58.64
CA SER A 502 11.32 6.48 59.37
C SER A 502 12.43 6.09 60.38
N LEU A 503 13.72 6.20 60.01
CA LEU A 503 14.83 5.79 60.88
C LEU A 503 15.16 6.78 62.01
N GLY A 504 14.99 8.08 61.77
CA GLY A 504 15.29 9.14 62.76
C GLY A 504 14.39 9.12 64.01
N PRO A 505 13.04 9.08 63.88
CA PRO A 505 12.16 8.98 65.03
C PRO A 505 12.13 7.59 65.66
N GLU A 506 12.50 6.50 64.96
CA GLU A 506 12.61 5.17 65.57
C GLU A 506 13.82 5.07 66.51
N GLN A 507 15.00 5.56 66.12
CA GLN A 507 16.17 5.61 67.03
C GLN A 507 15.95 6.52 68.24
N ILE A 508 15.22 7.62 68.08
CA ILE A 508 14.93 8.55 69.18
C ILE A 508 13.79 8.00 70.07
N ALA A 509 12.80 7.33 69.50
CA ALA A 509 11.67 6.74 70.24
C ALA A 509 12.06 5.49 71.04
N GLU A 510 13.08 4.73 70.63
CA GLU A 510 13.59 3.58 71.40
C GLU A 510 14.42 3.98 72.61
N VAL A 511 15.07 5.16 72.58
CA VAL A 511 15.99 5.63 73.63
C VAL A 511 15.33 6.63 74.61
N THR A 512 14.16 7.17 74.30
CA THR A 512 13.42 8.08 75.19
C THR A 512 11.95 7.66 75.40
N GLN A 513 11.65 7.13 76.60
CA GLN A 513 10.32 6.86 77.20
C GLN A 513 9.11 6.67 76.27
N ARG A 514 8.54 5.47 76.32
CA ARG A 514 7.17 5.18 75.84
C ARG A 514 6.13 6.08 76.51
N GLY A 515 5.57 7.00 75.74
CA GLY A 515 4.24 7.55 75.95
C GLY A 515 4.15 8.89 76.69
N ARG A 516 4.37 10.01 75.98
CA ARG A 516 3.68 11.32 76.16
C ARG A 516 4.01 12.26 74.99
N ARG A 517 3.08 13.16 74.64
CA ARG A 517 3.12 14.03 73.44
C ARG A 517 4.43 14.83 73.33
N PRO A 518 5.07 14.90 72.14
CA PRO A 518 6.33 15.62 71.96
C PRO A 518 6.11 17.14 72.01
N GLY A 519 6.90 17.84 72.84
CA GLY A 519 7.01 19.30 72.79
C GLY A 519 7.82 19.79 71.57
N PRO A 520 7.98 21.12 71.39
CA PRO A 520 8.63 21.74 70.22
C PRO A 520 10.05 21.22 69.91
N TRP A 521 10.73 20.68 70.92
CA TRP A 521 12.07 20.07 70.84
C TRP A 521 12.12 18.77 70.02
N GLY A 522 11.10 17.91 70.14
CA GLY A 522 11.04 16.63 69.39
C GLY A 522 10.86 16.84 67.89
N HIS A 523 10.13 17.88 67.50
CA HIS A 523 9.91 18.24 66.09
C HIS A 523 11.11 18.94 65.43
N ARG A 524 11.98 19.60 66.21
CA ARG A 524 13.16 20.30 65.68
C ARG A 524 14.44 19.45 65.68
N GLN A 525 14.66 18.53 66.62
CA GLN A 525 15.96 17.82 66.68
C GLN A 525 16.09 16.62 65.72
N GLY A 526 15.09 15.73 65.66
CA GLY A 526 15.19 14.50 64.86
C GLY A 526 15.47 14.76 63.38
N PRO A 527 14.64 15.56 62.69
CA PRO A 527 14.85 15.85 61.27
C PRO A 527 16.13 16.63 60.98
N TRP A 528 16.55 17.54 61.87
CA TRP A 528 17.72 18.39 61.64
C TRP A 528 19.05 17.66 61.91
N ARG A 529 19.17 16.86 62.98
CA ARG A 529 20.39 16.08 63.26
C ARG A 529 20.63 15.01 62.19
N CYS A 530 19.58 14.30 61.75
CA CYS A 530 19.70 13.31 60.66
C CYS A 530 20.07 13.93 59.31
N ARG A 531 19.61 15.17 59.02
CA ARG A 531 19.92 15.88 57.77
C ARG A 531 21.34 16.46 57.74
N VAL A 532 21.93 16.80 58.90
CA VAL A 532 23.30 17.34 59.02
C VAL A 532 24.37 16.24 59.07
N ALA A 533 24.02 15.01 59.45
CA ALA A 533 24.95 13.87 59.48
C ALA A 533 25.33 13.32 58.08
N PHE A 534 24.68 13.78 57.01
CA PHE A 534 24.77 13.18 55.67
C PHE A 534 25.98 13.63 54.81
N PRO A 535 26.43 14.90 54.82
CA PRO A 535 27.72 15.26 54.25
C PRO A 535 28.80 14.81 55.23
N SER A 536 29.51 13.74 54.90
CA SER A 536 30.57 13.06 55.69
C SER A 536 31.84 13.88 55.94
N THR A 537 31.73 15.21 56.03
CA THR A 537 32.84 16.15 56.23
C THR A 537 32.50 17.18 57.31
N CYS A 538 32.20 16.70 58.52
CA CYS A 538 32.30 17.51 59.72
C CYS A 538 32.88 16.62 60.85
N PRO A 539 33.72 17.18 61.74
CA PRO A 539 34.20 16.44 62.90
C PRO A 539 32.98 15.94 63.67
N LEU A 540 33.02 14.68 64.11
CA LEU A 540 32.13 14.19 65.16
C LEU A 540 32.01 15.29 66.23
N PRO A 541 30.79 15.78 66.56
CA PRO A 541 30.63 16.68 67.69
C PRO A 541 31.32 16.05 68.90
N PRO A 542 31.94 16.82 69.81
CA PRO A 542 32.61 16.27 71.00
C PRO A 542 31.68 15.41 71.88
N ASP A 543 30.36 15.46 71.63
CA ASP A 543 29.31 14.68 72.29
C ASP A 543 29.07 13.29 71.65
N ALA A 544 29.85 12.88 70.65
CA ALA A 544 29.79 11.56 70.01
C ALA A 544 30.94 10.63 70.45
N GLY A 545 31.62 10.96 71.56
CA GLY A 545 32.47 10.03 72.28
C GLY A 545 31.64 9.08 73.13
N VAL A 546 32.12 7.85 73.28
CA VAL A 546 31.58 6.74 74.11
C VAL A 546 31.61 7.07 75.62
N ASN A 547 31.62 8.35 75.99
CA ASN A 547 31.64 8.84 77.36
C ASN A 547 30.54 9.90 77.49
N PHE A 548 29.34 9.44 77.86
CA PHE A 548 28.20 10.29 78.15
C PHE A 548 28.45 11.07 79.44
N ASN A 549 28.51 12.40 79.35
CA ASN A 549 28.70 13.27 80.51
C ASN A 549 27.35 13.92 80.89
N LEU A 550 26.89 13.68 82.12
CA LEU A 550 25.53 14.03 82.57
C LEU A 550 25.29 15.56 82.58
N ASP A 551 26.35 16.37 82.61
CA ASP A 551 26.28 17.83 82.64
C ASP A 551 25.86 18.48 81.31
N GLN A 552 25.85 17.73 80.21
CA GLN A 552 25.52 18.22 78.88
C GLN A 552 24.06 17.98 78.47
N CYS A 553 23.25 17.34 79.32
CA CYS A 553 21.85 17.04 79.04
C CYS A 553 20.91 17.49 80.18
N SER A 554 19.65 17.77 79.84
CA SER A 554 18.61 18.15 80.81
C SER A 554 17.69 16.96 81.08
N PRO A 555 17.49 16.53 82.35
CA PRO A 555 16.65 15.37 82.66
C PRO A 555 15.16 15.58 82.30
N ASN A 556 14.66 16.83 82.40
CA ASN A 556 13.27 17.18 82.07
C ASN A 556 13.11 18.05 80.81
N GLY A 557 14.21 18.40 80.11
CA GLY A 557 14.16 19.28 78.94
C GLY A 557 13.83 20.75 79.28
N THR A 558 14.21 21.20 80.46
CA THR A 558 13.90 22.54 81.00
C THR A 558 14.86 23.63 80.54
N ASP A 559 16.04 23.27 80.00
CA ASP A 559 17.03 24.21 79.47
C ASP A 559 16.93 24.29 77.93
N PRO A 560 16.65 25.47 77.33
CA PRO A 560 16.54 25.62 75.88
C PRO A 560 17.86 25.51 75.11
N TYR A 561 19.00 25.26 75.77
CA TYR A 561 20.28 25.05 75.08
C TYR A 561 20.86 23.64 75.24
N LYS A 562 20.23 22.75 76.03
CA LYS A 562 20.71 21.37 76.27
C LYS A 562 19.69 20.30 75.86
N PRO A 563 20.10 19.21 75.16
CA PRO A 563 19.20 18.11 74.79
C PRO A 563 18.71 17.30 76.01
N LYS A 564 17.62 16.53 75.85
CA LYS A 564 17.09 15.66 76.90
C LYS A 564 17.99 14.42 77.07
N CYS A 565 18.27 14.00 78.31
CA CYS A 565 19.11 12.83 78.59
C CYS A 565 18.46 11.51 78.14
N PRO A 566 19.23 10.51 77.66
CA PRO A 566 18.73 9.15 77.40
C PRO A 566 18.29 8.45 78.68
N GLU A 567 17.37 7.49 78.57
CA GLU A 567 16.84 6.75 79.72
C GLU A 567 17.95 5.88 80.35
N SER A 568 18.27 6.12 81.62
CA SER A 568 19.36 5.45 82.35
C SER A 568 18.80 4.53 83.45
N ASP A 569 19.42 3.37 83.66
CA ASP A 569 18.99 2.46 84.72
C ASP A 569 19.37 3.02 86.10
N SER A 570 18.37 3.16 86.97
CA SER A 570 18.45 3.93 88.24
C SER A 570 19.47 3.41 89.26
N ALA A 571 20.07 2.24 89.05
CA ALA A 571 21.07 1.63 89.94
C ALA A 571 22.54 1.76 89.46
N ARG A 572 22.81 2.07 88.17
CA ARG A 572 24.18 2.02 87.61
C ARG A 572 24.61 3.25 86.80
N GLN A 573 23.74 4.24 86.57
CA GLN A 573 24.04 5.45 85.78
C GLN A 573 24.56 5.17 84.34
N GLU A 574 24.27 4.00 83.78
CA GLU A 574 24.55 3.64 82.39
C GLU A 574 23.28 3.78 81.53
N PRO A 575 23.39 4.07 80.22
CA PRO A 575 22.25 4.12 79.31
C PRO A 575 21.54 2.76 79.23
N ALA A 576 20.21 2.75 79.24
CA ALA A 576 19.41 1.52 79.19
C ALA A 576 19.56 0.73 77.87
N PHE A 577 20.13 1.36 76.83
CA PHE A 577 20.37 0.76 75.52
C PHE A 577 21.88 0.50 75.34
N PRO A 578 22.31 -0.71 74.92
CA PRO A 578 23.74 -1.04 74.82
C PRO A 578 24.48 -0.20 73.75
N GLU A 579 25.63 0.38 74.11
CA GLU A 579 26.42 1.23 73.21
C GLU A 579 27.00 0.47 72.01
N TRP A 580 27.37 -0.81 72.18
CA TRP A 580 27.87 -1.61 71.04
C TRP A 580 26.79 -1.79 69.95
N LEU A 581 25.52 -1.79 70.34
CA LEU A 581 24.40 -1.93 69.42
C LEU A 581 24.12 -0.62 68.67
N THR A 582 24.26 0.54 69.32
CA THR A 582 24.12 1.85 68.65
C THR A 582 25.23 2.09 67.64
N VAL A 583 26.47 1.69 67.96
CA VAL A 583 27.60 1.72 67.01
C VAL A 583 27.35 0.78 65.84
N LEU A 584 26.84 -0.43 66.08
CA LEU A 584 26.54 -1.40 65.02
C LEU A 584 25.41 -0.89 64.10
N LEU A 585 24.35 -0.30 64.67
CA LEU A 585 23.25 0.33 63.92
C LEU A 585 23.72 1.54 63.11
N LEU A 586 24.61 2.38 63.66
CA LEU A 586 25.18 3.52 62.95
C LEU A 586 26.09 3.06 61.79
N CYS A 587 26.89 2.02 62.00
CA CYS A 587 27.72 1.42 60.94
C CYS A 587 26.87 0.82 59.82
N LEU A 588 25.80 0.09 60.15
CA LEU A 588 24.85 -0.41 59.16
C LEU A 588 24.17 0.76 58.42
N TYR A 589 23.71 1.79 59.13
CA TYR A 589 23.10 2.97 58.52
C TYR A 589 24.06 3.66 57.54
N LEU A 590 25.32 3.90 57.93
CA LEU A 590 26.34 4.49 57.06
C LEU A 590 26.69 3.57 55.89
N LEU A 591 26.72 2.25 56.08
CA LEU A 591 26.94 1.27 55.02
C LEU A 591 25.80 1.34 53.99
N PHE A 592 24.54 1.25 54.42
CA PHE A 592 23.37 1.29 53.54
C PHE A 592 23.25 2.64 52.82
N THR A 593 23.42 3.77 53.52
CA THR A 593 23.29 5.10 52.92
C THR A 593 24.44 5.44 51.97
N ASN A 594 25.69 5.23 52.38
CA ASN A 594 26.84 5.60 51.56
C ASN A 594 27.12 4.60 50.43
N ILE A 595 26.87 3.31 50.63
CA ILE A 595 27.14 2.30 49.58
C ILE A 595 25.95 2.12 48.64
N LEU A 596 24.70 2.14 49.11
CA LEU A 596 23.56 1.91 48.20
C LEU A 596 23.03 3.22 47.61
N LEU A 597 22.72 4.23 48.44
CA LEU A 597 22.05 5.44 47.94
C LEU A 597 22.97 6.30 47.08
N LEU A 598 24.22 6.53 47.53
CA LEU A 598 25.17 7.34 46.76
C LEU A 598 25.53 6.67 45.42
N ASN A 599 25.81 5.36 45.42
CA ASN A 599 26.14 4.65 44.18
C ASN A 599 24.94 4.57 43.23
N LEU A 600 23.71 4.41 43.74
CA LEU A 600 22.51 4.48 42.92
C LEU A 600 22.30 5.88 42.32
N LEU A 601 22.56 6.93 43.11
CA LEU A 601 22.47 8.32 42.64
C LEU A 601 23.51 8.61 41.55
N ILE A 602 24.75 8.18 41.76
CA ILE A 602 25.81 8.26 40.74
C ILE A 602 25.38 7.49 39.49
N ALA A 603 24.82 6.29 39.63
CA ALA A 603 24.35 5.49 38.50
C ALA A 603 23.23 6.19 37.72
N MET A 604 22.21 6.74 38.39
CA MET A 604 21.11 7.47 37.75
C MET A 604 21.59 8.77 37.06
N PHE A 605 22.44 9.56 37.73
CA PHE A 605 23.02 10.74 37.11
C PHE A 605 23.94 10.40 35.95
N ASN A 606 24.74 9.34 36.06
CA ASN A 606 25.62 8.91 34.98
C ASN A 606 24.81 8.38 33.79
N TYR A 607 23.75 7.60 34.03
CA TYR A 607 22.83 7.14 32.99
C TYR A 607 22.15 8.32 32.26
N THR A 608 21.56 9.26 33.01
CA THR A 608 20.92 10.44 32.42
C THR A 608 21.93 11.36 31.74
N PHE A 609 23.13 11.53 32.30
CA PHE A 609 24.20 12.31 31.71
C PHE A 609 24.69 11.69 30.40
N GLN A 610 24.94 10.38 30.36
CA GLN A 610 25.34 9.67 29.13
C GLN A 610 24.29 9.81 28.03
N GLN A 611 23.00 9.64 28.34
CA GLN A 611 21.92 9.83 27.36
C GLN A 611 21.81 11.25 26.82
N VAL A 612 22.00 12.26 27.68
CA VAL A 612 21.85 13.66 27.29
C VAL A 612 23.10 14.17 26.58
N GLN A 613 24.30 13.78 27.02
CA GLN A 613 25.58 14.28 26.52
C GLN A 613 25.74 14.06 25.01
N GLU A 614 25.38 12.87 24.51
CA GLU A 614 25.49 12.54 23.08
C GLU A 614 24.58 13.41 22.19
N ARG A 615 23.44 13.89 22.72
CA ARG A 615 22.43 14.65 21.96
C ARG A 615 22.37 16.13 22.34
N THR A 616 23.24 16.58 23.22
CA THR A 616 23.17 17.91 23.85
C THR A 616 23.20 19.06 22.84
N ASP A 617 24.07 18.97 21.83
CA ASP A 617 24.17 20.00 20.78
C ASP A 617 22.88 20.10 19.96
N GLN A 618 22.25 18.97 19.62
CA GLN A 618 20.99 18.94 18.88
C GLN A 618 19.85 19.54 19.73
N ILE A 619 19.79 19.21 21.02
CA ILE A 619 18.80 19.76 21.96
C ILE A 619 18.95 21.28 22.05
N TRP A 620 20.18 21.79 22.18
CA TRP A 620 20.44 23.23 22.25
C TRP A 620 20.01 23.94 20.94
N LYS A 621 20.39 23.39 19.78
CA LYS A 621 20.00 23.90 18.45
C LYS A 621 18.49 23.92 18.25
N PHE A 622 17.77 22.94 18.81
CA PHE A 622 16.31 22.88 18.80
C PHE A 622 15.70 23.97 19.70
N GLN A 623 16.14 24.08 20.96
CA GLN A 623 15.64 25.08 21.92
C GLN A 623 15.92 26.52 21.47
N ARG A 624 17.02 26.73 20.73
CA ARG A 624 17.39 28.03 20.16
C ARG A 624 16.27 28.64 19.30
N HIS A 625 15.51 27.82 18.55
CA HIS A 625 14.38 28.32 17.77
C HIS A 625 13.35 29.05 18.65
N GLY A 626 12.91 28.41 19.75
CA GLY A 626 11.89 28.97 20.63
C GLY A 626 12.30 30.32 21.22
N LEU A 627 13.59 30.47 21.56
CA LEU A 627 14.15 31.75 22.00
C LEU A 627 14.09 32.80 20.89
N ILE A 628 14.49 32.46 19.67
CA ILE A 628 14.48 33.41 18.54
C ILE A 628 13.04 33.84 18.22
N GLU A 629 12.08 32.91 18.18
CA GLU A 629 10.67 33.20 17.94
C GLU A 629 10.09 34.14 19.02
N GLU A 630 10.44 33.90 20.29
CA GLU A 630 10.02 34.76 21.40
C GLU A 630 10.52 36.21 21.22
N TYR A 631 11.81 36.39 20.91
CA TYR A 631 12.41 37.72 20.70
C TYR A 631 11.95 38.39 19.41
N GLU A 632 11.63 37.63 18.37
CA GLU A 632 10.98 38.15 17.16
C GLU A 632 9.58 38.71 17.46
N GLY A 633 8.84 38.02 18.33
CA GLY A 633 7.52 38.45 18.78
C GLY A 633 7.55 39.65 19.74
N ARG A 634 8.71 40.07 20.27
CA ARG A 634 8.81 41.17 21.24
C ARG A 634 8.85 42.54 20.54
N PRO A 635 8.24 43.58 21.15
CA PRO A 635 8.45 44.96 20.72
C PRO A 635 9.95 45.35 20.84
N PRO A 636 10.45 46.25 19.99
CA PRO A 636 11.86 46.65 19.97
C PRO A 636 12.29 47.53 21.17
N ALA A 637 11.39 47.85 22.10
CA ALA A 637 11.69 48.69 23.26
C ALA A 637 12.17 47.84 24.44
N PRO A 638 13.24 48.23 25.16
CA PRO A 638 13.68 47.54 26.36
C PRO A 638 12.66 47.70 27.50
N PRO A 639 12.71 46.85 28.55
CA PRO A 639 11.70 46.76 29.61
C PRO A 639 11.23 48.09 30.23
N PRO A 640 12.08 49.08 30.58
CA PRO A 640 11.60 50.34 31.16
C PRO A 640 10.72 51.16 30.21
N PHE A 641 10.90 51.04 28.90
CA PHE A 641 10.14 51.78 27.88
C PHE A 641 9.06 50.92 27.19
N ILE A 642 8.89 49.66 27.61
CA ILE A 642 7.93 48.74 26.99
C ILE A 642 6.47 49.19 27.20
N LEU A 643 6.19 49.86 28.33
CA LEU A 643 4.87 50.37 28.67
C LEU A 643 4.38 51.42 27.67
N LEU A 644 5.26 52.34 27.25
CA LEU A 644 4.95 53.35 26.23
C LEU A 644 4.63 52.68 24.88
N ASN A 645 5.36 51.62 24.53
CA ASN A 645 5.11 50.88 23.29
C ASN A 645 3.79 50.09 23.35
N HIS A 646 3.45 49.48 24.49
CA HIS A 646 2.16 48.83 24.68
C HIS A 646 1.00 49.83 24.65
N LEU A 647 1.17 51.01 25.23
CA LEU A 647 0.18 52.10 25.13
C LEU A 647 -0.01 52.53 23.67
N HIS A 648 1.07 52.72 22.91
CA HIS A 648 1.01 53.04 21.49
C HIS A 648 0.30 51.96 20.67
N LEU A 649 0.62 50.69 20.88
CA LEU A 649 -0.04 49.55 20.20
C LEU A 649 -1.52 49.42 20.59
N CYS A 650 -1.87 49.72 21.84
CA CYS A 650 -3.25 49.74 22.32
C CYS A 650 -4.03 50.88 21.63
N LEU A 651 -3.47 52.08 21.61
CA LEU A 651 -4.04 53.24 20.91
C LEU A 651 -4.22 52.97 19.42
N GLN A 652 -3.24 52.37 18.75
CA GLN A 652 -3.36 51.98 17.34
C GLN A 652 -4.50 50.96 17.12
N ARG A 653 -4.67 49.96 17.99
CA ARG A 653 -5.78 48.99 17.87
C ARG A 653 -7.15 49.64 18.06
N VAL A 654 -7.27 50.55 19.02
CA VAL A 654 -8.53 51.22 19.35
C VAL A 654 -8.90 52.26 18.28
N VAL A 655 -7.92 53.02 17.77
CA VAL A 655 -8.15 54.14 16.83
C VAL A 655 -8.19 53.67 15.38
N LEU A 656 -7.27 52.82 14.92
CA LEU A 656 -7.13 52.49 13.49
C LEU A 656 -7.92 51.26 13.06
N LYS A 657 -8.52 50.49 13.98
CA LYS A 657 -9.19 49.19 13.73
C LYS A 657 -8.36 48.21 12.86
N ASN A 658 -7.07 48.49 12.65
CA ASN A 658 -6.20 47.74 11.77
C ASN A 658 -5.56 46.61 12.58
N PRO A 659 -5.88 45.34 12.29
CA PRO A 659 -5.31 44.22 13.01
C PRO A 659 -3.88 43.97 12.52
N SER A 660 -2.88 44.68 13.06
CA SER A 660 -1.44 44.28 12.98
C SER A 660 -0.98 43.72 11.61
N SER A 661 -1.45 44.30 10.51
CA SER A 661 -1.49 43.59 9.21
C SER A 661 -0.18 43.60 8.43
N GLU A 662 0.86 44.31 8.87
CA GLU A 662 2.13 44.39 8.13
C GLU A 662 3.37 44.34 9.04
N ARG A 663 3.37 43.51 10.07
CA ARG A 663 4.67 43.02 10.57
C ARG A 663 5.07 41.84 9.71
N HIS A 664 6.10 42.01 8.87
CA HIS A 664 6.79 40.90 8.23
C HIS A 664 7.03 39.80 9.26
N LYS A 665 6.35 38.66 9.11
CA LYS A 665 6.57 37.48 9.94
C LYS A 665 7.67 36.68 9.25
N PRO A 666 8.94 36.73 9.71
CA PRO A 666 10.03 36.05 9.03
C PRO A 666 9.79 34.53 8.93
N PHE A 667 8.97 33.97 9.82
CA PHE A 667 8.63 32.55 9.87
C PHE A 667 7.40 32.14 9.05
N LYS A 668 6.65 33.09 8.46
CA LYS A 668 5.47 32.80 7.63
C LYS A 668 5.40 33.72 6.43
N SER A 669 5.67 33.15 5.26
CA SER A 669 5.56 33.84 3.97
C SER A 669 4.48 33.18 3.12
N LYS A 670 3.57 33.99 2.57
CA LYS A 670 2.63 33.53 1.55
C LYS A 670 3.21 33.92 0.20
N LEU A 671 3.57 32.93 -0.62
CA LEU A 671 4.10 33.16 -1.94
C LEU A 671 2.97 33.36 -2.96
N GLU A 672 3.31 34.00 -4.08
CA GLU A 672 2.43 34.05 -5.24
C GLU A 672 2.34 32.66 -5.87
N LYS A 673 1.18 32.28 -6.41
CA LYS A 673 0.93 30.93 -6.93
C LYS A 673 1.93 30.49 -8.01
N ASN A 674 2.37 31.41 -8.86
CA ASN A 674 3.35 31.12 -9.92
C ASN A 674 4.75 30.87 -9.35
N GLU A 675 5.17 31.65 -8.36
CA GLU A 675 6.45 31.46 -7.66
C GLU A 675 6.43 30.17 -6.86
N GLU A 676 5.30 29.85 -6.21
CA GLU A 676 5.12 28.59 -5.48
C GLU A 676 5.19 27.38 -6.42
N ALA A 677 4.49 27.40 -7.55
CA ALA A 677 4.55 26.31 -8.52
C ALA A 677 5.98 26.09 -9.06
N ALA A 678 6.70 27.17 -9.37
CA ALA A 678 8.10 27.09 -9.78
C ALA A 678 8.99 26.51 -8.68
N LEU A 679 8.80 26.95 -7.43
CA LEU A 679 9.56 26.47 -6.28
C LEU A 679 9.30 24.98 -6.00
N LEU A 680 8.05 24.52 -6.11
CA LEU A 680 7.67 23.11 -5.92
C LEU A 680 8.15 22.22 -7.06
N SER A 681 8.12 22.70 -8.30
CA SER A 681 8.70 21.96 -9.43
C SER A 681 10.21 21.77 -9.27
N TRP A 682 10.89 22.77 -8.70
CA TRP A 682 12.32 22.71 -8.37
C TRP A 682 12.58 21.74 -7.21
N GLU A 683 11.78 21.78 -6.14
CA GLU A 683 11.85 20.81 -5.02
C GLU A 683 11.67 19.38 -5.53
N MET A 684 10.67 19.14 -6.39
CA MET A 684 10.36 17.84 -6.96
C MET A 684 11.49 17.30 -7.85
N TYR A 685 12.12 18.15 -8.65
CA TYR A 685 13.29 17.79 -9.45
C TYR A 685 14.48 17.38 -8.56
N LEU A 686 14.73 18.10 -7.48
CA LEU A 686 15.83 17.76 -6.55
C LEU A 686 15.53 16.52 -5.72
N LYS A 687 14.27 16.27 -5.37
CA LYS A 687 13.83 15.01 -4.77
C LYS A 687 14.14 13.82 -5.70
N GLU A 688 13.89 13.94 -7.00
CA GLU A 688 14.19 12.87 -7.96
C GLU A 688 15.69 12.59 -8.02
N ASN A 689 16.54 13.63 -8.05
CA ASN A 689 18.00 13.47 -7.96
C ASN A 689 18.40 12.76 -6.67
N TYR A 690 17.83 13.16 -5.52
CA TYR A 690 18.07 12.51 -4.24
C TYR A 690 17.66 11.02 -4.24
N LEU A 691 16.51 10.68 -4.83
CA LEU A 691 16.05 9.30 -4.95
C LEU A 691 16.98 8.45 -5.83
N GLN A 692 17.45 9.00 -6.94
CA GLN A 692 18.42 8.33 -7.82
C GLN A 692 19.77 8.11 -7.13
N ASP A 693 20.25 9.09 -6.35
CA ASP A 693 21.47 8.96 -5.56
C ASP A 693 21.32 7.90 -4.47
N GLN A 694 20.17 7.87 -3.77
CA GLN A 694 19.86 6.83 -2.78
C GLN A 694 19.84 5.43 -3.40
N GLN A 695 19.14 5.24 -4.52
CA GLN A 695 19.11 3.95 -5.23
C GLN A 695 20.51 3.53 -5.69
N SER A 696 21.32 4.47 -6.18
CA SER A 696 22.69 4.21 -6.60
C SER A 696 23.57 3.78 -5.42
N GLN A 697 23.46 4.47 -4.27
CA GLN A 697 24.16 4.10 -3.05
C GLN A 697 23.72 2.73 -2.52
N GLN A 698 22.42 2.43 -2.56
CA GLN A 698 21.88 1.13 -2.13
C GLN A 698 22.40 -0.01 -3.01
N LYS A 699 22.44 0.17 -4.34
CA LYS A 699 23.08 -0.78 -5.28
C LYS A 699 24.59 -0.91 -5.06
N GLN A 700 25.25 0.11 -4.52
CA GLN A 700 26.68 0.07 -4.23
C GLN A 700 27.02 -0.65 -2.91
N ARG A 701 26.05 -0.83 -2.00
CA ARG A 701 26.25 -1.54 -0.73
C ARG A 701 26.73 -2.98 -0.97
N PRO A 702 27.71 -3.46 -0.19
CA PRO A 702 28.24 -4.80 -0.36
C PRO A 702 27.18 -5.87 -0.12
N GLU A 703 26.25 -5.65 0.83
CA GLU A 703 25.17 -6.61 1.14
C GLU A 703 24.24 -6.82 -0.07
N GLN A 704 23.83 -5.73 -0.73
CA GLN A 704 22.97 -5.82 -1.92
C GLN A 704 23.71 -6.47 -3.09
N LYS A 705 24.99 -6.14 -3.30
CA LYS A 705 25.79 -6.78 -4.35
C LYS A 705 25.93 -8.27 -4.14
N ILE A 706 26.11 -8.72 -2.90
CA ILE A 706 26.18 -10.15 -2.56
C ILE A 706 24.85 -10.82 -2.89
N GLN A 707 23.72 -10.20 -2.53
CA GLN A 707 22.39 -10.71 -2.86
C GLN A 707 22.17 -10.80 -4.38
N ASP A 708 22.47 -9.73 -5.13
CA ASP A 708 22.37 -9.72 -6.59
C ASP A 708 23.27 -10.78 -7.24
N THR A 709 24.47 -11.03 -6.69
CA THR A 709 25.33 -12.12 -7.17
C THR A 709 24.76 -13.50 -6.85
N SER A 710 24.14 -13.67 -5.68
CA SER A 710 23.46 -14.92 -5.31
C SER A 710 22.32 -15.21 -6.28
N GLU A 711 21.45 -14.24 -6.53
CA GLU A 711 20.32 -14.39 -7.46
C GLU A 711 20.80 -14.69 -8.88
N LYS A 712 21.86 -14.02 -9.34
CA LYS A 712 22.47 -14.33 -10.66
C LYS A 712 23.04 -15.74 -10.69
N VAL A 713 23.72 -16.18 -9.64
CA VAL A 713 24.24 -17.55 -9.55
C VAL A 713 23.08 -18.55 -9.57
N ASP A 714 22.01 -18.32 -8.84
CA ASP A 714 20.81 -19.18 -8.85
C ASP A 714 20.23 -19.27 -10.27
N THR A 715 20.07 -18.14 -10.98
CA THR A 715 19.59 -18.17 -12.37
C THR A 715 20.54 -18.90 -13.32
N MET A 716 21.85 -18.82 -13.11
CA MET A 716 22.83 -19.57 -13.91
C MET A 716 22.75 -21.07 -13.62
N VAL A 717 22.53 -21.46 -12.36
CA VAL A 717 22.33 -22.85 -11.97
C VAL A 717 21.08 -23.41 -12.65
N ASP A 718 19.96 -22.69 -12.61
CA ASP A 718 18.72 -23.12 -13.27
C ASP A 718 18.89 -23.29 -14.78
N LEU A 719 19.59 -22.36 -15.43
CA LEU A 719 19.89 -22.44 -16.87
C LEU A 719 20.80 -23.63 -17.19
N LEU A 720 21.79 -23.94 -16.35
CA LEU A 720 22.68 -25.08 -16.51
C LEU A 720 21.94 -26.40 -16.30
N GLU A 721 21.03 -26.50 -15.33
CA GLU A 721 20.19 -27.68 -15.13
C GLU A 721 19.25 -27.90 -16.33
N MET A 722 18.60 -26.84 -16.82
CA MET A 722 17.77 -26.89 -18.04
C MET A 722 18.59 -27.31 -19.26
N ALA A 723 19.82 -26.80 -19.41
CA ALA A 723 20.72 -27.21 -20.49
C ALA A 723 21.12 -28.68 -20.37
N ARG A 724 21.44 -29.15 -19.15
CA ARG A 724 21.79 -30.55 -18.88
C ARG A 724 20.63 -31.50 -19.18
N LEU A 725 19.39 -31.13 -18.83
CA LEU A 725 18.18 -31.91 -19.14
C LEU A 725 17.90 -31.97 -20.65
N LYS A 726 18.11 -30.87 -21.37
CA LYS A 726 18.02 -30.89 -22.85
C LYS A 726 19.10 -31.77 -23.47
N GLN A 727 20.31 -31.76 -22.92
CA GLN A 727 21.43 -32.55 -23.41
C GLN A 727 21.25 -34.05 -23.12
N SER A 728 20.69 -34.42 -21.97
CA SER A 728 20.38 -35.82 -21.64
C SER A 728 19.31 -36.41 -22.54
N GLY A 729 18.27 -35.65 -22.91
CA GLY A 729 17.25 -36.11 -23.88
C GLY A 729 17.82 -36.40 -25.27
N SER A 730 18.83 -35.63 -25.71
CA SER A 730 19.56 -35.90 -26.96
C SER A 730 20.43 -37.18 -26.86
N VAL A 731 21.06 -37.41 -25.70
CA VAL A 731 21.85 -38.63 -25.46
C VAL A 731 20.95 -39.87 -25.40
N GLU A 732 19.78 -39.77 -24.78
CA GLU A 732 18.77 -40.85 -24.76
C GLU A 732 18.26 -41.20 -26.16
N GLN A 733 17.98 -40.19 -27.01
CA GLN A 733 17.63 -40.43 -28.42
C GLN A 733 18.76 -41.14 -29.20
N ARG A 734 20.02 -40.76 -28.95
CA ARG A 734 21.17 -41.45 -29.58
C ARG A 734 21.30 -42.88 -29.07
N LEU A 735 21.08 -43.14 -27.79
CA LEU A 735 21.12 -44.47 -27.19
C LEU A 735 20.03 -45.37 -27.77
N ALA A 736 18.80 -44.87 -27.90
CA ALA A 736 17.69 -45.57 -28.54
C ALA A 736 17.98 -45.93 -30.01
N SER A 737 18.65 -45.03 -30.76
CA SER A 737 19.07 -45.34 -32.14
C SER A 737 20.14 -46.45 -32.19
N LEU A 738 21.01 -46.49 -31.18
CA LEU A 738 22.10 -47.46 -31.07
C LEU A 738 21.56 -48.84 -30.65
N GLU A 739 20.58 -48.86 -29.75
CA GLU A 739 19.83 -50.08 -29.38
C GLU A 739 19.08 -50.65 -30.59
N GLU A 740 18.43 -49.82 -31.41
CA GLU A 740 17.77 -50.28 -32.64
C GLU A 740 18.78 -50.84 -33.65
N GLN A 741 19.95 -50.21 -33.81
CA GLN A 741 21.03 -50.75 -34.64
C GLN A 741 21.56 -52.09 -34.14
N VAL A 742 21.75 -52.24 -32.82
CA VAL A 742 22.17 -53.51 -32.20
C VAL A 742 21.09 -54.59 -32.37
N ALA A 743 19.81 -54.23 -32.24
CA ALA A 743 18.69 -55.14 -32.48
C ALA A 743 18.58 -55.55 -33.95
N GLN A 744 18.87 -54.66 -34.90
CA GLN A 744 18.97 -54.99 -36.32
C GLN A 744 20.15 -55.92 -36.61
N MET A 745 21.32 -55.66 -36.01
CA MET A 745 22.50 -56.52 -36.15
C MET A 745 22.27 -57.91 -35.54
N ALA A 746 21.59 -57.99 -34.38
CA ALA A 746 21.22 -59.25 -33.76
C ALA A 746 20.23 -60.06 -34.62
N ARG A 747 19.25 -59.38 -35.25
CA ARG A 747 18.32 -60.00 -36.23
C ARG A 747 19.05 -60.53 -37.46
N ALA A 748 20.02 -59.78 -38.00
CA ALA A 748 20.84 -60.20 -39.12
C ALA A 748 21.75 -61.40 -38.77
N LEU A 749 22.43 -61.36 -37.61
CA LEU A 749 23.25 -62.48 -37.13
C LEU A 749 22.40 -63.73 -36.87
N HIS A 750 21.22 -63.58 -36.30
CA HIS A 750 20.29 -64.69 -36.09
C HIS A 750 19.86 -65.32 -37.42
N TRP A 751 19.61 -64.49 -38.45
CA TRP A 751 19.34 -64.98 -39.80
C TRP A 751 20.54 -65.74 -40.39
N VAL A 752 21.77 -65.20 -40.27
CA VAL A 752 23.00 -65.86 -40.76
C VAL A 752 23.21 -67.23 -40.09
N VAL A 753 23.04 -67.31 -38.77
CA VAL A 753 23.18 -68.58 -38.03
C VAL A 753 22.12 -69.60 -38.47
N ARG A 754 20.90 -69.14 -38.77
CA ARG A 754 19.83 -70.00 -39.27
C ARG A 754 20.11 -70.50 -40.69
N ALA A 755 20.59 -69.62 -41.57
CA ALA A 755 20.99 -69.95 -42.94
C ALA A 755 22.16 -70.94 -42.99
N LEU A 756 23.13 -70.82 -42.08
CA LEU A 756 24.26 -71.75 -41.99
C LEU A 756 23.87 -73.13 -41.43
N ARG A 757 22.88 -73.20 -40.54
CA ARG A 757 22.40 -74.45 -39.95
C ARG A 757 21.65 -75.33 -40.96
N ASP A 758 20.93 -74.72 -41.89
CA ASP A 758 20.01 -75.42 -42.77
C ASP A 758 20.66 -75.92 -44.08
N SER A 759 22.00 -75.84 -44.20
CA SER A 759 22.82 -76.50 -45.25
C SER A 759 22.34 -76.27 -46.70
N GLY A 760 22.04 -75.03 -47.09
CA GLY A 760 21.76 -74.68 -48.49
C GLY A 760 21.47 -73.20 -48.71
N PHE A 761 22.31 -72.52 -49.49
CA PHE A 761 22.05 -71.17 -50.01
C PHE A 761 20.98 -71.22 -51.11
N GLY A 762 19.71 -71.35 -50.72
CA GLY A 762 18.61 -71.46 -51.68
C GLY A 762 17.26 -71.00 -51.14
N SER A 763 17.09 -69.68 -50.95
CA SER A 763 15.85 -68.91 -51.19
C SER A 763 16.07 -67.47 -50.70
N GLU A 764 15.82 -66.46 -51.54
CA GLU A 764 15.90 -65.03 -51.22
C GLU A 764 14.69 -64.50 -50.41
N GLU A 765 13.99 -65.35 -49.66
CA GLU A 765 12.93 -64.89 -48.75
C GLU A 765 13.48 -64.70 -47.34
N GLY A 766 13.86 -63.46 -47.01
CA GLY A 766 14.14 -63.03 -45.64
C GLY A 766 15.46 -62.30 -45.37
N VAL A 767 16.19 -61.82 -46.39
CA VAL A 767 17.38 -60.99 -46.18
C VAL A 767 16.98 -59.66 -45.49
N PRO A 768 17.54 -59.31 -44.32
CA PRO A 768 17.28 -58.00 -43.72
C PRO A 768 17.94 -56.91 -44.57
N THR A 769 17.13 -56.01 -45.13
CA THR A 769 17.61 -54.87 -45.91
C THR A 769 18.31 -53.86 -44.99
N LEU A 770 19.61 -53.65 -45.16
CA LEU A 770 20.35 -52.56 -44.51
C LEU A 770 19.99 -51.24 -45.22
N ALA A 771 19.28 -50.35 -44.52
CA ALA A 771 19.04 -48.99 -45.02
C ALA A 771 20.35 -48.17 -44.99
N PRO A 772 20.60 -47.29 -45.97
CA PRO A 772 21.84 -46.51 -46.03
C PRO A 772 21.87 -45.42 -44.95
N GLN A 773 23.02 -45.30 -44.28
CA GLN A 773 23.32 -44.21 -43.35
C GLN A 773 23.37 -42.87 -44.11
N GLN A 774 22.35 -42.03 -43.96
CA GLN A 774 22.52 -40.59 -44.18
C GLN A 774 23.19 -39.99 -42.94
N ALA A 775 24.49 -39.74 -43.06
CA ALA A 775 25.20 -38.82 -42.20
C ALA A 775 24.72 -37.40 -42.53
N SER A 776 24.03 -36.74 -41.60
CA SER A 776 23.83 -35.30 -41.66
C SER A 776 24.95 -34.61 -40.88
N GLU A 777 25.90 -34.05 -41.62
CA GLU A 777 26.81 -33.02 -41.13
C GLU A 777 26.01 -31.83 -40.60
N GLY A 778 26.54 -31.20 -39.54
CA GLY A 778 25.94 -30.03 -38.92
C GLY A 778 25.89 -28.84 -39.88
N GLN A 779 24.72 -28.23 -39.97
CA GLN A 779 24.53 -26.87 -40.46
C GLN A 779 23.53 -26.17 -39.54
N ASP A 780 24.00 -25.08 -38.93
CA ASP A 780 23.21 -24.15 -38.13
C ASP A 780 22.02 -23.60 -38.94
N PRO A 781 20.82 -23.42 -38.35
CA PRO A 781 19.76 -22.69 -39.02
C PRO A 781 19.94 -21.20 -38.75
N GLU A 782 20.48 -20.49 -39.74
CA GLU A 782 20.17 -19.08 -39.95
C GLU A 782 18.67 -18.89 -40.24
N LEU A 783 18.20 -17.73 -39.81
CA LEU A 783 16.83 -17.22 -39.86
C LEU A 783 16.23 -17.23 -41.28
N ASP A 784 15.12 -17.94 -41.47
CA ASP A 784 14.16 -17.64 -42.54
C ASP A 784 12.73 -17.58 -41.97
N ASP A 785 12.14 -16.40 -42.09
CA ASP A 785 10.79 -16.03 -41.69
C ASP A 785 9.82 -16.52 -42.78
N GLY A 786 9.44 -17.79 -42.69
CA GLY A 786 8.63 -18.47 -43.70
C GLY A 786 7.58 -19.36 -43.06
N GLN A 787 6.40 -18.77 -42.80
CA GLN A 787 5.10 -19.45 -42.80
C GLN A 787 5.08 -20.83 -42.14
N ARG A 788 4.81 -20.88 -40.82
CA ARG A 788 4.41 -22.11 -40.12
C ARG A 788 3.32 -22.80 -40.94
N VAL A 789 3.71 -23.85 -41.66
CA VAL A 789 2.78 -24.87 -42.14
C VAL A 789 2.16 -25.42 -40.86
N GLU A 790 0.88 -25.12 -40.67
CA GLU A 790 0.09 -25.72 -39.61
C GLU A 790 0.24 -27.24 -39.72
N ASP A 791 0.65 -27.86 -38.62
CA ASP A 791 0.55 -29.30 -38.37
C ASP A 791 -0.79 -29.79 -38.94
N PRO A 792 -0.85 -30.84 -39.80
CA PRO A 792 -2.10 -31.29 -40.40
C PRO A 792 -2.99 -31.89 -39.31
N GLY A 793 -3.72 -31.03 -38.60
CA GLY A 793 -4.57 -31.38 -37.48
C GLY A 793 -5.60 -32.42 -37.88
N ASP A 794 -5.71 -33.45 -37.04
CA ASP A 794 -6.67 -34.56 -37.05
C ASP A 794 -7.72 -34.46 -38.16
N ALA A 795 -7.50 -35.17 -39.28
CA ALA A 795 -8.41 -35.23 -40.42
C ALA A 795 -9.78 -35.88 -40.12
N TYR A 796 -10.02 -36.28 -38.87
CA TYR A 796 -11.18 -37.06 -38.44
C TYR A 796 -12.08 -36.27 -37.49
N HIS A 797 -13.37 -36.66 -37.44
CA HIS A 797 -14.32 -36.09 -36.50
C HIS A 797 -13.92 -36.40 -35.05
N VAL A 798 -13.96 -35.39 -34.18
CA VAL A 798 -13.65 -35.50 -32.75
C VAL A 798 -14.93 -35.40 -31.93
N ASN A 799 -15.83 -34.46 -32.26
CA ASN A 799 -17.06 -34.24 -31.49
C ASN A 799 -18.03 -35.43 -31.59
N ALA A 800 -18.09 -36.07 -32.75
CA ALA A 800 -18.91 -37.26 -32.97
C ALA A 800 -18.43 -38.50 -32.19
N ARG A 801 -17.21 -38.48 -31.63
CA ARG A 801 -16.64 -39.57 -30.81
C ARG A 801 -16.64 -39.30 -29.31
N HIS A 802 -17.29 -38.22 -28.85
CA HIS A 802 -17.47 -37.99 -27.42
C HIS A 802 -18.20 -39.16 -26.75
N LEU A 803 -17.64 -39.64 -25.63
CA LEU A 803 -18.08 -40.88 -24.97
C LEU A 803 -19.58 -40.88 -24.62
N LEU A 804 -20.13 -39.76 -24.18
CA LEU A 804 -21.55 -39.62 -23.86
C LEU A 804 -22.34 -39.06 -25.04
N TYR A 805 -23.41 -39.74 -25.46
CA TYR A 805 -24.30 -39.23 -26.49
C TYR A 805 -25.18 -38.07 -25.94
N PRO A 806 -25.36 -36.95 -26.67
CA PRO A 806 -26.14 -35.82 -26.17
C PRO A 806 -27.57 -36.17 -25.78
N ASN A 807 -28.05 -35.64 -24.65
CA ASN A 807 -29.41 -35.80 -24.13
C ASN A 807 -29.86 -37.26 -23.91
N SER A 808 -28.92 -38.21 -23.79
CA SER A 808 -29.18 -39.63 -23.58
C SER A 808 -28.13 -40.22 -22.61
N PRO A 809 -28.47 -41.24 -21.80
CA PRO A 809 -27.49 -41.95 -20.97
C PRO A 809 -26.61 -42.93 -21.77
N VAL A 810 -26.82 -43.08 -23.08
CA VAL A 810 -26.09 -44.04 -23.91
C VAL A 810 -24.64 -43.63 -24.09
N LEU A 811 -23.74 -44.59 -23.85
CA LEU A 811 -22.31 -44.45 -24.08
C LEU A 811 -21.93 -44.99 -25.46
N ARG A 812 -21.02 -44.28 -26.12
CA ARG A 812 -20.41 -44.73 -27.37
C ARG A 812 -19.32 -45.76 -27.09
N PHE A 813 -19.11 -46.66 -28.04
CA PHE A 813 -17.92 -47.49 -28.08
C PHE A 813 -16.68 -46.61 -28.34
N PRO A 814 -15.57 -46.79 -27.59
CA PRO A 814 -14.39 -45.95 -27.75
C PRO A 814 -13.68 -46.24 -29.10
N VAL A 815 -13.51 -45.20 -29.92
CA VAL A 815 -12.85 -45.29 -31.23
C VAL A 815 -11.58 -44.43 -31.24
N PRO A 816 -10.38 -45.03 -31.18
CA PRO A 816 -9.09 -44.32 -31.34
C PRO A 816 -8.94 -43.67 -32.72
N ASN A 817 -8.07 -42.67 -32.85
CA ASN A 817 -7.87 -41.91 -34.10
C ASN A 817 -7.48 -42.81 -35.28
N GLU A 818 -6.69 -43.86 -35.05
CA GLU A 818 -6.21 -44.79 -36.08
C GLU A 818 -7.32 -45.71 -36.62
N LYS A 819 -8.40 -45.89 -35.85
CA LYS A 819 -9.51 -46.83 -36.14
C LYS A 819 -10.77 -46.14 -36.65
N VAL A 820 -10.71 -44.83 -36.89
CA VAL A 820 -11.83 -44.06 -37.45
C VAL A 820 -12.17 -44.49 -38.90
N PRO A 821 -11.21 -44.60 -39.84
CA PRO A 821 -11.51 -44.94 -41.24
C PRO A 821 -12.12 -46.34 -41.38
N TRP A 822 -13.17 -46.48 -42.20
CA TRP A 822 -13.85 -47.77 -42.39
C TRP A 822 -12.94 -48.83 -43.01
N GLU A 823 -11.93 -48.40 -43.78
CA GLU A 823 -10.90 -49.21 -44.45
C GLU A 823 -9.98 -49.90 -43.43
N THR A 824 -9.77 -49.29 -42.26
CA THR A 824 -8.95 -49.88 -41.21
C THR A 824 -9.72 -51.01 -40.50
N GLU A 825 -9.09 -52.16 -40.38
CA GLU A 825 -9.64 -53.31 -39.67
C GLU A 825 -9.76 -53.02 -38.16
N PHE A 826 -10.96 -53.30 -37.61
CA PHE A 826 -11.26 -53.15 -36.19
C PHE A 826 -12.12 -54.32 -35.69
N LEU A 827 -11.47 -55.43 -35.39
CA LEU A 827 -12.12 -56.73 -35.09
C LEU A 827 -13.05 -56.72 -33.87
N ILE A 828 -12.76 -55.90 -32.87
CA ILE A 828 -13.54 -55.82 -31.62
C ILE A 828 -14.66 -54.76 -31.67
N TYR A 829 -14.91 -54.16 -32.84
CA TYR A 829 -15.84 -53.05 -32.96
C TYR A 829 -17.30 -53.50 -32.87
N ASP A 830 -17.89 -53.36 -31.68
CA ASP A 830 -19.30 -53.67 -31.41
C ASP A 830 -20.02 -52.47 -30.74
N PRO A 831 -20.41 -51.45 -31.52
CA PRO A 831 -21.06 -50.26 -31.01
C PRO A 831 -22.54 -50.50 -30.65
N PRO A 832 -23.04 -49.91 -29.54
CA PRO A 832 -24.44 -50.05 -29.16
C PRO A 832 -25.37 -49.42 -30.20
N PHE A 833 -26.58 -49.97 -30.33
CA PHE A 833 -27.62 -49.43 -31.21
C PHE A 833 -28.55 -48.50 -30.44
N TYR A 834 -28.70 -47.26 -30.91
CA TYR A 834 -29.60 -46.27 -30.32
C TYR A 834 -30.33 -45.45 -31.39
N SER A 835 -31.65 -45.35 -31.24
CA SER A 835 -32.51 -44.45 -32.03
C SER A 835 -33.59 -43.87 -31.10
N ALA A 836 -33.67 -42.55 -31.01
CA ALA A 836 -34.61 -41.86 -30.13
C ALA A 836 -36.06 -41.99 -30.65
N ASP A 837 -37.01 -42.23 -29.74
CA ASP A 837 -38.44 -42.23 -30.06
C ASP A 837 -38.95 -40.78 -30.10
N ARG A 838 -39.28 -40.28 -31.30
CA ARG A 838 -39.75 -38.91 -31.53
C ARG A 838 -41.26 -38.91 -31.72
N LYS A 839 -41.93 -37.87 -31.21
CA LYS A 839 -43.40 -37.73 -31.27
C LYS A 839 -43.93 -37.55 -32.70
N ASP A 840 -43.10 -37.05 -33.62
CA ASP A 840 -43.43 -36.77 -35.02
C ASP A 840 -43.21 -38.02 -35.91
N LYS A 841 -44.02 -39.08 -35.71
CA LYS A 841 -43.82 -40.38 -36.37
C LYS A 841 -43.92 -40.35 -37.90
N ASP A 842 -44.61 -39.37 -38.47
CA ASP A 842 -44.82 -39.25 -39.93
C ASP A 842 -43.64 -38.58 -40.67
N LEU A 843 -42.72 -37.93 -39.95
CA LEU A 843 -41.61 -37.15 -40.53
C LEU A 843 -40.23 -37.77 -40.27
N VAL A 844 -40.20 -38.87 -39.54
CA VAL A 844 -39.03 -39.43 -38.87
C VAL A 844 -38.92 -40.90 -39.28
N ASP A 845 -37.71 -41.36 -39.64
CA ASP A 845 -37.50 -42.74 -40.11
C ASP A 845 -37.99 -43.78 -39.06
N PRO A 846 -38.32 -45.02 -39.48
CA PRO A 846 -38.78 -46.04 -38.54
C PRO A 846 -37.73 -46.36 -37.47
N VAL A 847 -38.19 -46.68 -36.27
CA VAL A 847 -37.36 -47.09 -35.13
C VAL A 847 -37.22 -48.62 -35.16
N GLY A 848 -36.00 -49.12 -35.38
CA GLY A 848 -35.72 -50.56 -35.34
C GLY A 848 -34.31 -50.90 -35.84
N ASP A 849 -33.77 -52.03 -35.39
CA ASP A 849 -32.50 -52.61 -35.86
C ASP A 849 -32.71 -53.64 -37.00
N THR A 850 -33.97 -53.99 -37.30
CA THR A 850 -34.34 -54.98 -38.31
C THR A 850 -34.37 -54.37 -39.71
N TRP A 851 -34.00 -55.17 -40.71
CA TRP A 851 -33.92 -54.77 -42.11
C TRP A 851 -35.28 -54.47 -42.78
N GLU A 852 -36.36 -55.07 -42.28
CA GLU A 852 -37.68 -55.06 -42.92
C GLU A 852 -38.30 -53.64 -43.09
N PRO A 853 -38.26 -52.73 -42.10
CA PRO A 853 -38.78 -51.36 -42.26
C PRO A 853 -37.91 -50.46 -43.14
N LEU A 854 -36.61 -50.76 -43.27
CA LEU A 854 -35.62 -49.93 -43.98
C LEU A 854 -35.57 -50.21 -45.48
N SER A 855 -35.97 -51.42 -45.90
CA SER A 855 -36.07 -51.81 -47.32
C SER A 855 -37.03 -50.92 -48.15
N ARG A 856 -37.88 -50.14 -47.48
CA ARG A 856 -38.82 -49.19 -48.09
C ARG A 856 -38.20 -47.83 -48.42
N ILE A 857 -36.99 -47.55 -47.94
CA ILE A 857 -36.31 -46.25 -48.09
C ILE A 857 -35.34 -46.28 -49.27
N SER A 858 -35.41 -45.28 -50.15
CA SER A 858 -34.47 -45.12 -51.27
C SER A 858 -33.26 -44.28 -50.88
N PHE A 859 -32.18 -44.92 -50.42
CA PHE A 859 -30.91 -44.25 -50.09
C PHE A 859 -30.18 -43.71 -51.34
N ASN A 860 -29.37 -42.66 -51.19
CA ASN A 860 -28.68 -41.96 -52.29
C ASN A 860 -29.62 -41.36 -53.37
N ALA A 861 -30.90 -41.18 -53.05
CA ALA A 861 -31.90 -40.57 -53.93
C ALA A 861 -32.69 -39.45 -53.22
N VAL A 862 -33.48 -38.69 -53.98
CA VAL A 862 -34.43 -37.72 -53.42
C VAL A 862 -35.80 -38.39 -53.35
N GLU A 863 -36.39 -38.44 -52.16
CA GLU A 863 -37.68 -39.08 -51.90
C GLU A 863 -38.69 -38.03 -51.44
N GLY A 864 -39.61 -37.63 -52.33
CA GLY A 864 -40.57 -36.56 -52.07
C GLY A 864 -39.89 -35.24 -51.73
N HIS A 865 -40.04 -34.79 -50.47
CA HIS A 865 -39.43 -33.56 -49.95
C HIS A 865 -38.12 -33.78 -49.17
N LEU A 866 -37.63 -35.02 -49.05
CA LEU A 866 -36.42 -35.36 -48.32
C LEU A 866 -35.27 -35.70 -49.28
N ASP A 867 -34.20 -34.91 -49.26
CA ASP A 867 -32.97 -35.23 -49.99
C ASP A 867 -32.09 -36.12 -49.10
N ARG A 868 -31.86 -37.37 -49.53
CA ARG A 868 -31.00 -38.32 -48.84
C ARG A 868 -29.63 -38.46 -49.51
N ARG A 869 -29.24 -37.57 -50.42
CA ARG A 869 -27.91 -37.63 -51.08
C ARG A 869 -26.88 -36.86 -50.28
N SER A 870 -25.70 -37.43 -50.08
CA SER A 870 -24.61 -36.72 -49.40
C SER A 870 -23.90 -35.76 -50.35
N PHE A 871 -23.44 -34.62 -49.83
CA PHE A 871 -22.53 -33.72 -50.52
C PHE A 871 -21.14 -34.32 -50.77
N HIS A 872 -20.80 -35.45 -50.11
CA HIS A 872 -19.54 -36.19 -50.32
C HIS A 872 -19.65 -37.24 -51.43
N GLY A 873 -20.82 -37.39 -52.06
CA GLY A 873 -21.08 -38.41 -53.07
C GLY A 873 -21.98 -39.54 -52.54
N ALA A 874 -22.01 -40.67 -53.26
CA ALA A 874 -22.80 -41.81 -52.86
C ALA A 874 -22.15 -42.52 -51.65
N TYR A 875 -22.89 -42.67 -50.55
CA TYR A 875 -22.42 -43.39 -49.38
C TYR A 875 -22.72 -44.89 -49.47
N ALA A 876 -21.87 -45.69 -48.83
CA ALA A 876 -22.01 -47.15 -48.79
C ALA A 876 -23.15 -47.58 -47.85
N LEU A 877 -23.78 -48.71 -48.18
CA LEU A 877 -24.75 -49.39 -47.33
C LEU A 877 -24.12 -50.68 -46.77
N ARG A 878 -24.27 -50.93 -45.48
CA ARG A 878 -23.87 -52.19 -44.82
C ARG A 878 -25.04 -52.71 -44.00
N ASP A 879 -25.42 -53.96 -44.26
CA ASP A 879 -26.60 -54.60 -43.66
C ASP A 879 -27.87 -53.74 -43.78
N GLY A 880 -27.97 -52.99 -44.88
CA GLY A 880 -29.09 -52.12 -45.14
C GLY A 880 -29.06 -50.72 -44.53
N PHE A 881 -28.02 -50.40 -43.75
CA PHE A 881 -27.85 -49.08 -43.15
C PHE A 881 -26.79 -48.26 -43.88
N PRO A 882 -26.97 -46.93 -44.01
CA PRO A 882 -25.92 -46.04 -44.51
C PRO A 882 -24.73 -46.01 -43.57
N LEU A 883 -23.52 -45.91 -44.14
CA LEU A 883 -22.28 -45.70 -43.39
C LEU A 883 -21.86 -44.23 -43.48
N ASN A 884 -21.49 -43.65 -42.33
CA ASN A 884 -20.99 -42.29 -42.24
C ASN A 884 -19.71 -42.13 -43.08
N PRO A 885 -19.65 -41.20 -44.05
CA PRO A 885 -18.51 -41.03 -44.95
C PRO A 885 -17.20 -40.66 -44.23
N MET A 886 -17.27 -40.12 -43.02
CA MET A 886 -16.09 -39.70 -42.25
C MET A 886 -15.52 -40.78 -41.32
N GLY A 887 -16.15 -41.95 -41.24
CA GLY A 887 -15.68 -43.09 -40.46
C GLY A 887 -16.53 -43.44 -39.23
N ARG A 888 -16.00 -44.35 -38.40
CA ARG A 888 -16.62 -44.88 -37.18
C ARG A 888 -16.78 -43.80 -36.12
N THR A 889 -17.94 -43.79 -35.47
CA THR A 889 -18.29 -42.87 -34.37
C THR A 889 -18.47 -43.58 -33.03
N GLY A 890 -18.62 -44.92 -33.03
CA GLY A 890 -18.86 -45.71 -31.83
C GLY A 890 -20.34 -45.86 -31.44
N LEU A 891 -21.29 -45.46 -32.30
CA LEU A 891 -22.72 -45.62 -32.03
C LEU A 891 -23.48 -45.98 -33.31
N ARG A 892 -24.28 -47.04 -33.28
CA ARG A 892 -25.16 -47.45 -34.39
C ARG A 892 -26.57 -46.93 -34.20
N GLY A 893 -27.33 -46.91 -35.29
CA GLY A 893 -28.71 -46.40 -35.32
C GLY A 893 -28.76 -44.91 -35.66
N ARG A 894 -29.96 -44.34 -35.65
CA ARG A 894 -30.19 -42.95 -36.03
C ARG A 894 -29.76 -41.95 -34.96
N GLY A 895 -29.70 -42.40 -33.71
CA GLY A 895 -29.61 -41.50 -32.57
C GLY A 895 -30.84 -40.57 -32.50
N ASP A 896 -30.58 -39.29 -32.28
CA ASP A 896 -31.60 -38.23 -32.15
C ASP A 896 -31.89 -37.50 -33.47
N LEU A 897 -31.23 -37.87 -34.57
CA LEU A 897 -31.47 -37.24 -35.88
C LEU A 897 -32.82 -37.65 -36.48
N VAL A 898 -33.25 -36.98 -37.55
CA VAL A 898 -34.59 -37.18 -38.15
C VAL A 898 -34.58 -38.38 -39.09
N CYS A 899 -33.52 -38.52 -39.88
CA CYS A 899 -33.38 -39.57 -40.88
C CYS A 899 -32.01 -40.26 -40.80
N PHE A 900 -31.96 -41.51 -41.27
CA PHE A 900 -30.74 -42.23 -41.55
C PHE A 900 -30.03 -41.61 -42.76
N GLY A 901 -28.69 -41.55 -42.70
CA GLY A 901 -27.86 -40.89 -43.70
C GLY A 901 -27.67 -39.39 -43.45
N PRO A 902 -27.53 -38.57 -44.50
CA PRO A 902 -27.26 -37.14 -44.36
C PRO A 902 -28.50 -36.36 -43.92
N ASN A 903 -28.36 -35.54 -42.89
CA ASN A 903 -29.36 -34.60 -42.41
C ASN A 903 -28.94 -33.18 -42.82
N HIS A 904 -29.54 -32.65 -43.89
CA HIS A 904 -29.13 -31.36 -44.45
C HIS A 904 -29.64 -30.16 -43.65
N THR A 905 -28.72 -29.28 -43.32
CA THR A 905 -28.96 -28.02 -42.58
C THR A 905 -28.47 -26.81 -43.38
N LEU A 906 -28.96 -25.62 -43.02
CA LEU A 906 -28.54 -24.36 -43.65
C LEU A 906 -28.06 -23.38 -42.56
N GLN A 907 -26.87 -22.81 -42.77
CA GLN A 907 -26.21 -21.92 -41.83
C GLN A 907 -25.94 -20.53 -42.43
N PRO A 908 -26.84 -19.54 -42.20
CA PRO A 908 -26.58 -18.17 -42.61
C PRO A 908 -25.50 -17.53 -41.73
N VAL A 909 -24.44 -17.04 -42.36
CA VAL A 909 -23.33 -16.31 -41.73
C VAL A 909 -23.47 -14.83 -42.07
N ILE A 910 -24.25 -14.12 -41.24
CA ILE A 910 -24.57 -12.70 -41.45
C ILE A 910 -23.48 -11.84 -40.82
N THR A 911 -22.75 -11.08 -41.64
CA THR A 911 -21.57 -10.32 -41.20
C THR A 911 -21.62 -8.86 -41.62
N ARG A 912 -20.91 -8.00 -40.87
CA ARG A 912 -20.67 -6.59 -41.19
C ARG A 912 -19.31 -6.13 -40.66
N TRP A 913 -18.79 -5.02 -41.15
CA TRP A 913 -17.57 -4.41 -40.59
C TRP A 913 -17.81 -3.75 -39.23
N LYS A 914 -16.93 -4.00 -38.25
CA LYS A 914 -16.92 -3.25 -37.00
C LYS A 914 -16.45 -1.82 -37.26
N ARG A 915 -17.15 -0.83 -36.71
CA ARG A 915 -16.83 0.60 -36.88
C ARG A 915 -16.73 1.35 -35.54
N ASN A 916 -15.87 2.37 -35.49
CA ASN A 916 -15.69 3.25 -34.34
C ASN A 916 -16.85 4.28 -34.23
N GLN A 917 -16.84 5.10 -33.18
CA GLN A 917 -17.82 6.19 -33.01
C GLN A 917 -17.84 7.16 -34.20
N ASP A 918 -16.69 7.34 -34.86
CA ASP A 918 -16.54 8.20 -36.06
C ASP A 918 -16.96 7.51 -37.37
N GLY A 919 -17.46 6.26 -37.32
CA GLY A 919 -17.91 5.51 -38.50
C GLY A 919 -16.79 4.83 -39.32
N ALA A 920 -15.52 5.01 -38.95
CA ALA A 920 -14.37 4.34 -39.59
C ALA A 920 -14.30 2.84 -39.22
N ILE A 921 -13.85 2.00 -40.17
CA ILE A 921 -13.69 0.55 -39.95
C ILE A 921 -12.55 0.29 -38.97
N CYS A 922 -12.85 -0.45 -37.90
CA CYS A 922 -11.84 -0.83 -36.93
C CYS A 922 -10.87 -1.87 -37.50
N ARG A 923 -9.58 -1.70 -37.23
CA ARG A 923 -8.52 -2.64 -37.62
C ARG A 923 -7.77 -3.11 -36.39
N LYS A 924 -7.28 -4.35 -36.43
CA LYS A 924 -6.33 -4.90 -35.45
C LYS A 924 -5.08 -5.28 -36.23
N SER A 925 -3.96 -4.61 -35.93
CA SER A 925 -2.78 -4.59 -36.83
C SER A 925 -3.20 -4.18 -38.25
N ILE A 926 -2.92 -4.99 -39.27
CA ILE A 926 -3.22 -4.70 -40.68
C ILE A 926 -4.64 -5.17 -41.08
N LYS A 927 -5.24 -6.10 -40.34
CA LYS A 927 -6.50 -6.75 -40.71
C LYS A 927 -7.73 -5.99 -40.20
N LYS A 928 -8.81 -6.01 -40.99
CA LYS A 928 -10.11 -5.41 -40.64
C LYS A 928 -10.88 -6.31 -39.65
N MET A 929 -11.67 -5.72 -38.76
CA MET A 929 -12.47 -6.45 -37.78
C MET A 929 -13.92 -6.66 -38.26
N LEU A 930 -14.40 -7.91 -38.17
CA LEU A 930 -15.77 -8.29 -38.52
C LEU A 930 -16.66 -8.43 -37.27
N GLU A 931 -17.94 -8.14 -37.45
CA GLU A 931 -19.01 -8.53 -36.53
C GLU A 931 -19.93 -9.54 -37.22
N VAL A 932 -20.40 -10.52 -36.45
CA VAL A 932 -21.35 -11.55 -36.88
C VAL A 932 -22.60 -11.51 -36.01
N LEU A 933 -23.77 -11.75 -36.63
CA LEU A 933 -25.02 -11.89 -35.90
C LEU A 933 -25.10 -13.27 -35.24
N VAL A 934 -25.27 -13.31 -33.92
CA VAL A 934 -25.32 -14.55 -33.13
C VAL A 934 -26.55 -14.58 -32.23
N VAL A 935 -26.98 -15.78 -31.89
CA VAL A 935 -28.16 -16.06 -31.09
C VAL A 935 -27.79 -16.98 -29.93
N LYS A 936 -28.25 -16.66 -28.73
CA LYS A 936 -28.15 -17.51 -27.54
C LYS A 936 -29.54 -17.92 -27.09
N CYS A 937 -29.76 -19.23 -26.94
CA CYS A 937 -30.95 -19.77 -26.31
C CYS A 937 -30.72 -19.91 -24.80
N SER A 938 -31.72 -19.62 -23.97
CA SER A 938 -31.64 -19.64 -22.50
C SER A 938 -31.26 -21.01 -21.94
N LEU A 939 -31.59 -22.08 -22.65
CA LEU A 939 -31.26 -23.46 -22.28
C LEU A 939 -29.84 -23.88 -22.71
N SER A 940 -29.14 -23.07 -23.51
CA SER A 940 -27.79 -23.36 -24.01
C SER A 940 -26.79 -22.33 -23.50
N GLU A 941 -25.69 -22.78 -22.91
CA GLU A 941 -24.63 -21.87 -22.44
C GLU A 941 -23.87 -21.15 -23.57
N HIS A 942 -23.85 -21.75 -24.77
CA HIS A 942 -23.06 -21.29 -25.92
C HIS A 942 -23.88 -20.42 -26.88
N TRP A 943 -23.20 -19.50 -27.56
CA TRP A 943 -23.78 -18.78 -28.69
C TRP A 943 -23.81 -19.70 -29.93
N ALA A 944 -24.75 -19.46 -30.84
CA ALA A 944 -24.84 -20.15 -32.11
C ALA A 944 -25.14 -19.15 -33.25
N LEU A 945 -24.80 -19.51 -34.48
CA LEU A 945 -25.29 -18.76 -35.64
C LEU A 945 -26.79 -19.05 -35.83
N PRO A 946 -27.56 -18.13 -36.44
CA PRO A 946 -29.00 -18.26 -36.63
C PRO A 946 -29.37 -19.25 -37.76
N GLY A 947 -28.89 -20.49 -37.68
CA GLY A 947 -29.17 -21.55 -38.65
C GLY A 947 -29.56 -22.89 -38.00
N GLY A 948 -29.69 -23.93 -38.82
CA GLY A 948 -30.08 -25.26 -38.37
C GLY A 948 -30.88 -26.04 -39.39
N SER A 949 -31.70 -26.98 -38.91
CA SER A 949 -32.58 -27.78 -39.76
C SER A 949 -33.69 -26.94 -40.39
N ARG A 950 -34.06 -27.32 -41.60
CA ARG A 950 -35.19 -26.80 -42.37
C ARG A 950 -36.35 -27.77 -42.26
N GLU A 951 -37.58 -27.28 -42.24
CA GLU A 951 -38.74 -28.15 -42.37
C GLU A 951 -38.88 -28.59 -43.84
N PRO A 952 -39.43 -29.80 -44.10
CA PRO A 952 -39.69 -30.24 -45.47
C PRO A 952 -40.54 -29.22 -46.23
N GLY A 953 -40.05 -28.77 -47.40
CA GLY A 953 -40.72 -27.75 -48.22
C GLY A 953 -40.41 -26.30 -47.87
N GLU A 954 -39.66 -26.02 -46.79
CA GLU A 954 -39.30 -24.66 -46.38
C GLU A 954 -37.87 -24.27 -46.75
N THR A 955 -37.69 -22.99 -47.09
CA THR A 955 -36.42 -22.35 -47.51
C THR A 955 -35.55 -21.91 -46.33
N LEU A 956 -36.16 -21.33 -45.28
CA LEU A 956 -35.46 -20.73 -44.14
C LEU A 956 -35.34 -21.68 -42.93
N PRO A 957 -34.24 -21.65 -42.17
CA PRO A 957 -34.07 -22.49 -40.97
C PRO A 957 -35.00 -22.08 -39.82
N ARG A 958 -35.40 -23.05 -39.00
CA ARG A 958 -36.28 -22.83 -37.82
C ARG A 958 -35.78 -21.73 -36.87
N LYS A 959 -34.49 -21.77 -36.50
CA LYS A 959 -33.90 -20.77 -35.58
C LYS A 959 -33.91 -19.36 -36.13
N LEU A 960 -33.76 -19.21 -37.45
CA LEU A 960 -33.80 -17.90 -38.09
C LEU A 960 -35.22 -17.32 -38.06
N LYS A 961 -36.23 -18.16 -38.30
CA LYS A 961 -37.65 -17.76 -38.24
C LYS A 961 -38.10 -17.31 -36.85
N GLN A 962 -37.50 -17.84 -35.78
CA GLN A 962 -37.74 -17.41 -34.40
C GLN A 962 -37.17 -16.00 -34.12
N VAL A 963 -36.15 -15.59 -34.88
CA VAL A 963 -35.38 -14.35 -34.69
C VAL A 963 -35.85 -13.24 -35.64
N LEU A 964 -36.42 -13.59 -36.79
CA LEU A 964 -36.90 -12.65 -37.82
C LEU A 964 -38.42 -12.56 -37.85
N ARG A 965 -38.95 -11.33 -37.92
CA ARG A 965 -40.38 -11.11 -38.18
C ARG A 965 -40.80 -11.71 -39.53
N HIS A 966 -42.01 -12.28 -39.56
CA HIS A 966 -42.59 -12.94 -40.74
C HIS A 966 -42.57 -12.07 -42.00
N GLU A 967 -42.82 -10.77 -41.85
CA GLU A 967 -42.81 -9.78 -42.94
C GLU A 967 -41.47 -9.71 -43.69
N PHE A 968 -40.36 -10.08 -43.06
CA PHE A 968 -39.03 -9.99 -43.65
C PHE A 968 -38.54 -11.31 -44.27
N TRP A 969 -39.27 -12.42 -44.12
CA TRP A 969 -38.82 -13.74 -44.57
C TRP A 969 -38.53 -13.78 -46.07
N ALA A 970 -39.44 -13.29 -46.92
CA ALA A 970 -39.25 -13.28 -48.37
C ALA A 970 -38.07 -12.39 -48.81
N SER A 971 -37.85 -11.25 -48.12
CA SER A 971 -36.69 -10.38 -48.40
C SER A 971 -35.38 -11.06 -48.00
N PHE A 972 -35.37 -11.75 -46.87
CA PHE A 972 -34.20 -12.50 -46.41
C PHE A 972 -33.87 -13.71 -47.31
N GLU A 973 -34.87 -14.37 -47.88
CA GLU A 973 -34.65 -15.42 -48.88
C GLU A 973 -33.91 -14.91 -50.11
N ASN A 974 -34.23 -13.70 -50.57
CA ASN A 974 -33.49 -13.06 -51.67
C ASN A 974 -32.04 -12.76 -51.27
N LEU A 975 -31.80 -12.30 -50.03
CA LEU A 975 -30.44 -12.11 -49.51
C LEU A 975 -29.65 -13.42 -49.44
N LEU A 976 -30.30 -14.53 -49.06
CA LEU A 976 -29.67 -15.86 -49.07
C LEU A 976 -29.29 -16.32 -50.47
N ARG A 977 -30.12 -16.05 -51.48
CA ARG A 977 -29.82 -16.38 -52.88
C ARG A 977 -28.67 -15.55 -53.45
N GLN A 978 -28.48 -14.32 -52.94
CA GLN A 978 -27.38 -13.43 -53.31
C GLN A 978 -26.10 -13.66 -52.50
N GLY A 979 -26.19 -14.39 -51.38
CA GLY A 979 -25.06 -14.67 -50.51
C GLY A 979 -24.03 -15.62 -51.13
N ALA A 980 -22.80 -15.55 -50.65
CA ALA A 980 -21.70 -16.40 -51.11
C ALA A 980 -21.65 -17.71 -50.31
N GLU A 981 -21.52 -18.86 -50.99
CA GLU A 981 -21.31 -20.14 -50.31
C GLU A 981 -19.90 -20.17 -49.70
N VAL A 982 -19.83 -20.34 -48.38
CA VAL A 982 -18.56 -20.39 -47.61
C VAL A 982 -18.13 -21.83 -47.36
N TYR A 983 -19.10 -22.72 -47.14
CA TYR A 983 -18.85 -24.10 -46.81
C TYR A 983 -20.02 -24.97 -47.23
N LYS A 984 -19.73 -26.15 -47.77
CA LYS A 984 -20.70 -27.18 -48.06
C LYS A 984 -20.07 -28.53 -47.78
N GLY A 985 -20.71 -29.31 -46.92
CA GLY A 985 -20.19 -30.63 -46.56
C GLY A 985 -20.56 -31.08 -45.14
N TYR A 986 -19.77 -32.02 -44.63
CA TYR A 986 -19.99 -32.73 -43.39
C TYR A 986 -19.72 -31.81 -42.21
N VAL A 987 -20.50 -31.96 -41.15
CA VAL A 987 -20.31 -31.21 -39.90
C VAL A 987 -20.08 -32.20 -38.78
N ASP A 988 -18.97 -32.04 -38.07
CA ASP A 988 -18.61 -32.85 -36.90
C ASP A 988 -19.51 -32.53 -35.69
N ASP A 989 -20.73 -33.05 -35.68
CA ASP A 989 -21.73 -32.84 -34.63
C ASP A 989 -21.74 -34.03 -33.65
N PRO A 990 -21.85 -33.80 -32.33
CA PRO A 990 -21.88 -34.88 -31.34
C PRO A 990 -23.12 -35.79 -31.45
N ARG A 991 -24.11 -35.44 -32.28
CA ARG A 991 -25.26 -36.31 -32.61
C ARG A 991 -24.99 -37.25 -33.79
N ASN A 992 -23.87 -37.10 -34.49
CA ASN A 992 -23.54 -38.01 -35.60
C ASN A 992 -23.31 -39.43 -35.09
N THR A 993 -23.83 -40.40 -35.80
CA THR A 993 -23.66 -41.83 -35.53
C THR A 993 -22.96 -42.48 -36.74
N ASP A 994 -22.79 -43.80 -36.67
CA ASP A 994 -22.30 -44.57 -37.81
C ASP A 994 -23.30 -44.53 -38.98
N ASN A 995 -24.59 -44.28 -38.69
CA ASN A 995 -25.69 -44.42 -39.64
C ASN A 995 -26.46 -43.13 -39.92
N ALA A 996 -26.17 -42.03 -39.23
CA ALA A 996 -26.82 -40.74 -39.44
C ALA A 996 -25.84 -39.62 -39.13
N TRP A 997 -25.72 -38.63 -40.01
CA TRP A 997 -24.81 -37.51 -39.84
C TRP A 997 -25.41 -36.21 -40.33
N ILE A 998 -24.80 -35.09 -39.96
CA ILE A 998 -25.23 -33.76 -40.37
C ILE A 998 -24.34 -33.23 -41.49
N GLU A 999 -24.99 -32.69 -42.50
CA GLU A 999 -24.33 -31.91 -43.53
C GLU A 999 -24.93 -30.51 -43.56
N THR A 1000 -24.12 -29.51 -43.87
CA THR A 1000 -24.57 -28.12 -43.88
C THR A 1000 -24.10 -27.40 -45.13
N VAL A 1001 -24.90 -26.43 -45.54
CA VAL A 1001 -24.48 -25.37 -46.45
C VAL A 1001 -24.40 -24.09 -45.63
N ALA A 1002 -23.23 -23.47 -45.58
CA ALA A 1002 -23.02 -22.18 -44.96
C ALA A 1002 -22.97 -21.10 -46.03
N VAL A 1003 -23.88 -20.13 -45.93
CA VAL A 1003 -23.99 -19.01 -46.88
C VAL A 1003 -23.67 -17.72 -46.14
N SER A 1004 -22.66 -16.98 -46.60
CA SER A 1004 -22.33 -15.68 -46.04
C SER A 1004 -23.09 -14.56 -46.72
N ILE A 1005 -23.75 -13.76 -45.89
CA ILE A 1005 -24.38 -12.49 -46.28
C ILE A 1005 -23.56 -11.40 -45.62
N HIS A 1006 -22.89 -10.57 -46.42
CA HIS A 1006 -21.98 -9.54 -45.92
C HIS A 1006 -22.46 -8.14 -46.27
N PHE A 1007 -22.62 -7.30 -45.24
CA PHE A 1007 -22.98 -5.90 -45.38
C PHE A 1007 -21.73 -5.02 -45.29
N ALA A 1008 -21.30 -4.45 -46.42
CA ALA A 1008 -20.10 -3.61 -46.48
C ALA A 1008 -20.31 -2.19 -45.91
N ASP A 1009 -21.49 -1.61 -46.14
CA ASP A 1009 -21.80 -0.21 -45.82
C ASP A 1009 -22.91 -0.06 -44.76
N GLN A 1010 -22.78 0.94 -43.87
CA GLN A 1010 -23.81 1.23 -42.85
C GLN A 1010 -25.07 1.88 -43.42
N SER A 1011 -24.97 2.50 -44.59
CA SER A 1011 -26.10 3.06 -45.33
C SER A 1011 -26.92 2.01 -46.06
N ASP A 1012 -26.52 0.74 -46.00
CA ASP A 1012 -27.25 -0.35 -46.62
C ASP A 1012 -28.67 -0.43 -46.04
N LEU A 1013 -29.64 -0.16 -46.92
CA LEU A 1013 -31.06 -0.18 -46.61
C LEU A 1013 -31.46 -1.56 -46.06
N GLU A 1014 -30.83 -2.63 -46.54
CA GLU A 1014 -31.10 -4.00 -46.12
C GLU A 1014 -30.56 -4.29 -44.72
N LEU A 1015 -29.42 -3.71 -44.32
CA LEU A 1015 -28.93 -3.82 -42.94
C LEU A 1015 -29.84 -3.08 -41.95
N LYS A 1016 -30.35 -1.90 -42.32
CA LYS A 1016 -31.29 -1.15 -41.49
C LYS A 1016 -32.63 -1.89 -41.36
N ARG A 1017 -33.15 -2.41 -42.47
CA ARG A 1017 -34.35 -3.27 -42.50
C ARG A 1017 -34.17 -4.52 -41.65
N LEU A 1018 -33.05 -5.23 -41.81
CA LEU A 1018 -32.73 -6.40 -40.99
C LEU A 1018 -32.79 -6.04 -39.50
N ASN A 1019 -32.09 -4.99 -39.06
CA ASN A 1019 -32.07 -4.58 -37.65
C ASN A 1019 -33.46 -4.19 -37.11
N SER A 1020 -34.34 -3.57 -37.91
CA SER A 1020 -35.72 -3.26 -37.49
C SER A 1020 -36.64 -4.48 -37.40
N HIS A 1021 -36.33 -5.55 -38.14
CA HIS A 1021 -37.12 -6.80 -38.18
C HIS A 1021 -36.55 -7.92 -37.31
N LEU A 1022 -35.41 -7.73 -36.65
CA LEU A 1022 -34.93 -8.63 -35.59
C LEU A 1022 -35.83 -8.50 -34.36
N CYS A 1023 -36.44 -9.61 -33.93
CA CYS A 1023 -37.34 -9.65 -32.79
C CYS A 1023 -37.08 -10.93 -31.99
N SER A 1024 -36.78 -10.81 -30.69
CA SER A 1024 -36.85 -11.95 -29.79
C SER A 1024 -38.31 -12.16 -29.41
N ARG A 1025 -39.02 -13.07 -30.10
CA ARG A 1025 -40.40 -13.43 -29.76
C ARG A 1025 -40.49 -14.28 -28.49
N ASP A 1026 -39.43 -15.03 -28.20
CA ASP A 1026 -39.34 -15.90 -27.03
C ASP A 1026 -38.49 -15.24 -25.93
N PRO A 1027 -38.98 -15.13 -24.69
CA PRO A 1027 -38.22 -14.53 -23.57
C PRO A 1027 -36.92 -15.28 -23.24
N GLY A 1028 -36.73 -16.49 -23.78
CA GLY A 1028 -35.50 -17.27 -23.67
C GLY A 1028 -34.45 -17.00 -24.75
N LEU A 1029 -34.70 -16.14 -25.76
CA LEU A 1029 -33.77 -15.94 -26.87
C LEU A 1029 -33.08 -14.57 -26.78
N SER A 1030 -31.75 -14.55 -26.87
CA SER A 1030 -30.96 -13.31 -26.96
C SER A 1030 -30.24 -13.22 -28.30
N ILE A 1031 -30.32 -12.07 -28.96
CA ILE A 1031 -29.72 -11.83 -30.28
C ILE A 1031 -28.83 -10.60 -30.18
N ARG A 1032 -27.61 -10.68 -30.71
CA ARG A 1032 -26.73 -9.51 -30.81
C ARG A 1032 -25.67 -9.66 -31.90
N TRP A 1033 -25.11 -8.52 -32.29
CA TRP A 1033 -23.87 -8.47 -33.07
C TRP A 1033 -22.68 -8.75 -32.15
N GLN A 1034 -21.79 -9.62 -32.59
CA GLN A 1034 -20.63 -10.04 -31.82
C GLN A 1034 -19.36 -9.91 -32.67
N LEU A 1035 -18.28 -9.39 -32.08
CA LEU A 1035 -16.98 -9.33 -32.72
C LEU A 1035 -16.48 -10.76 -33.03
N VAL A 1036 -16.03 -10.98 -34.26
CA VAL A 1036 -15.38 -12.22 -34.70
C VAL A 1036 -13.95 -12.25 -34.16
N ASP A 1037 -13.61 -13.32 -33.45
CA ASP A 1037 -12.30 -13.59 -32.83
C ASP A 1037 -12.18 -15.11 -32.61
N ARG A 1038 -10.95 -15.64 -32.55
CA ARG A 1038 -10.65 -17.05 -32.24
C ARG A 1038 -11.30 -17.53 -30.94
N ARG A 1039 -11.44 -16.63 -29.96
CA ARG A 1039 -12.01 -16.91 -28.62
C ARG A 1039 -13.52 -16.66 -28.53
N ILE A 1040 -14.23 -16.50 -29.65
CA ILE A 1040 -15.68 -16.32 -29.63
C ILE A 1040 -16.36 -17.56 -29.01
N PRO A 1041 -17.28 -17.41 -28.03
CA PRO A 1041 -17.92 -18.52 -27.33
C PRO A 1041 -19.06 -19.13 -28.15
N LEU A 1042 -18.71 -19.61 -29.34
CA LEU A 1042 -19.60 -20.29 -30.27
C LEU A 1042 -19.43 -21.79 -30.18
N TYR A 1043 -20.49 -22.52 -30.52
CA TYR A 1043 -20.43 -23.95 -30.76
C TYR A 1043 -19.25 -24.32 -31.68
N ALA A 1044 -18.48 -25.36 -31.32
CA ALA A 1044 -17.18 -25.69 -31.94
C ALA A 1044 -17.22 -25.72 -33.48
N ASN A 1045 -18.28 -26.30 -34.04
CA ASN A 1045 -18.46 -26.42 -35.49
C ASN A 1045 -18.64 -25.08 -36.21
N HIS A 1046 -19.23 -24.10 -35.54
CA HIS A 1046 -19.42 -22.77 -36.10
C HIS A 1046 -18.12 -21.96 -36.13
N LYS A 1047 -17.15 -22.26 -35.24
CA LYS A 1047 -15.82 -21.61 -35.25
C LYS A 1047 -15.10 -21.92 -36.57
N ALA A 1048 -15.14 -23.17 -37.04
CA ALA A 1048 -14.54 -23.55 -38.32
C ALA A 1048 -15.18 -22.82 -39.53
N ILE A 1049 -16.51 -22.71 -39.54
CA ILE A 1049 -17.26 -21.98 -40.59
C ILE A 1049 -16.91 -20.48 -40.55
N LEU A 1050 -16.81 -19.88 -39.37
CA LEU A 1050 -16.45 -18.47 -39.24
C LEU A 1050 -15.02 -18.18 -39.62
N ARG A 1051 -14.07 -19.09 -39.35
CA ARG A 1051 -12.69 -18.96 -39.83
C ARG A 1051 -12.65 -18.86 -41.36
N LYS A 1052 -13.41 -19.72 -42.06
CA LYS A 1052 -13.54 -19.67 -43.53
C LYS A 1052 -14.23 -18.38 -43.99
N ALA A 1053 -15.29 -17.94 -43.30
CA ALA A 1053 -15.97 -16.68 -43.62
C ALA A 1053 -15.05 -15.45 -43.40
N ALA A 1054 -14.25 -15.43 -42.34
CA ALA A 1054 -13.30 -14.34 -42.07
C ALA A 1054 -12.18 -14.30 -43.12
N ALA A 1055 -11.68 -15.46 -43.55
CA ALA A 1055 -10.70 -15.57 -44.62
C ALA A 1055 -11.23 -15.01 -45.95
N LEU A 1056 -12.51 -15.26 -46.28
CA LEU A 1056 -13.15 -14.75 -47.50
C LEU A 1056 -13.11 -13.21 -47.60
N PHE A 1057 -13.13 -12.50 -46.47
CA PHE A 1057 -13.06 -11.04 -46.43
C PHE A 1057 -11.69 -10.48 -46.00
N GLY A 1058 -10.66 -11.32 -45.81
CA GLY A 1058 -9.34 -10.88 -45.31
C GLY A 1058 -9.39 -10.26 -43.91
N ALA A 1059 -10.35 -10.68 -43.09
CA ALA A 1059 -10.58 -10.15 -41.75
C ALA A 1059 -9.69 -10.80 -40.69
N TYR A 1060 -9.56 -10.13 -39.54
CA TYR A 1060 -8.93 -10.69 -38.35
C TYR A 1060 -9.78 -11.84 -37.78
N TYR A 1061 -9.13 -12.96 -37.42
CA TYR A 1061 -9.74 -14.12 -36.76
C TYR A 1061 -8.82 -14.66 -35.67
#